data_AF-A0A2A8HSS7-F1
#
_entry.id   AF-A0A2A8HSS7-F1
#
_cell.length_a   1.000
_cell.length_b   1.000
_cell.length_c   1.000
_cell.angle_alpha   90.00
_cell.angle_beta   90.00
_cell.angle_gamma   90.00
#
_symmetry.space_group_name_H-M   'P 1'
#
loop_
_entity.id
_entity.type
_entity.pdbx_description
1 polymer ?
#
loop_
_entity_poly.entity_id
_entity_poly.type
_entity_poly.pdbx_seq_one_letter_code
_entity_poly.pdbx_strand_id
1 'polypeptide(L)'
;MRPDALNSLFAETETLDGVGPKLKRPLERLGLARIKDVAYHLPDRFVERRVVGNLDEAGVGENIVVSLTVREHRASSGRGPFRVVSEDAAGNHCVLTYFGRASYSARKLLPVGATRWVAGRLDQYGQTLQIVHPEHVSEGSATPLGQLREPVYPLSEGLTQGRVASLVEQALRLLPELPEWIEPGLVERMGWPAWAEALRLAHAGKHEAALDRLAFDELLANSLALMLVRASNRSQRGTPLRGDGRLREKLRLPFALTGAQTRSIGEIEGDLAQEAPMLRLLQGDVGSGKTVVALSAMLIAVEAGAQAAMLAPTELLARQHHATLMRMAQGTGVEIALLTGRDKGRARESVLMGLLDGSIDIVVGTHAIFQDAVEYRNLALVVIDEQHRFGVGQRLMLARKGRRTPHTLAMTATPIPRTLTLAQYGEMEVSRLDELPPGRQAIDTRVIAVERMGDVTQALARHLEGGGQAYWVCPMVRDNESDDLAAAEARYAGLRERFGEDVVLVHGQLRPEAKDAAMERFAGGTAKLLVATTVIEVGVDVPNATLMVIEQAERFGLAQLHQLRGRVGRGEGKSVCLLLRGNALSETAKQRLSLMRETQDGFRLAEEDLELRGGGELLGTRQSGDTPFRIADLEQIQRLLPVAHDDARLLMERDGGLTGARGEAARLLLYLFERDWGVQLLRGG
;
A
#
# COMPACT_ATOMS: atom_id res chain seq x y z
N MET A 1 27.79 11.37 -2.73
CA MET A 1 28.65 10.77 -3.76
C MET A 1 28.55 9.26 -3.59
N ARG A 2 28.26 8.53 -4.67
CA ARG A 2 28.06 7.07 -4.64
C ARG A 2 29.36 6.38 -4.20
N PRO A 3 29.33 5.35 -3.34
CA PRO A 3 30.50 4.58 -2.98
C PRO A 3 31.10 3.84 -4.18
N ASP A 4 32.43 3.83 -4.30
CA ASP A 4 33.11 3.26 -5.46
C ASP A 4 32.86 1.77 -5.66
N ALA A 5 32.65 1.04 -4.56
CA ALA A 5 32.32 -0.39 -4.57
C ALA A 5 31.04 -0.72 -5.36
N LEU A 6 30.14 0.25 -5.57
CA LEU A 6 28.89 0.06 -6.31
C LEU A 6 28.97 0.55 -7.76
N ASN A 7 30.08 1.13 -8.21
CA ASN A 7 30.15 1.76 -9.53
C ASN A 7 29.85 0.78 -10.68
N SER A 8 30.29 -0.49 -10.57
CA SER A 8 29.99 -1.52 -11.58
C SER A 8 28.49 -1.79 -11.71
N LEU A 9 27.76 -1.78 -10.60
CA LEU A 9 26.33 -2.09 -10.55
C LEU A 9 25.44 -0.97 -11.11
N PHE A 10 25.93 0.27 -11.11
CA PHE A 10 25.16 1.42 -11.58
C PHE A 10 25.55 1.91 -12.98
N ALA A 11 26.46 1.21 -13.66
CA ALA A 11 26.70 1.47 -15.07
C ALA A 11 25.46 1.12 -15.90
N GLU A 12 25.29 1.84 -17.01
CA GLU A 12 24.17 1.62 -17.94
C GLU A 12 24.26 0.24 -18.60
N THR A 13 23.12 -0.36 -18.91
CA THR A 13 23.07 -1.68 -19.56
C THR A 13 23.71 -1.71 -20.94
N GLU A 14 23.96 -0.56 -21.57
CA GLU A 14 24.72 -0.43 -22.82
C GLU A 14 26.17 -0.93 -22.70
N THR A 15 26.70 -1.02 -21.47
CA THR A 15 28.03 -1.59 -21.22
C THR A 15 28.06 -3.11 -21.32
N LEU A 16 26.89 -3.77 -21.33
CA LEU A 16 26.79 -5.22 -21.49
C LEU A 16 26.91 -5.62 -22.96
N ASP A 17 27.55 -6.75 -23.21
CA ASP A 17 27.80 -7.25 -24.56
C ASP A 17 26.47 -7.58 -25.25
N GLY A 18 26.28 -6.95 -26.42
CA GLY A 18 25.11 -7.15 -27.26
C GLY A 18 23.93 -6.25 -26.94
N VAL A 19 24.06 -5.24 -26.07
CA VAL A 19 23.07 -4.18 -25.86
C VAL A 19 23.35 -2.99 -26.78
N GLY A 20 22.68 -2.94 -27.93
CA GLY A 20 22.71 -1.79 -28.84
C GLY A 20 21.52 -0.85 -28.68
N PRO A 21 21.45 0.27 -29.44
CA PRO A 21 20.38 1.28 -29.35
C PRO A 21 18.96 0.72 -29.55
N LYS A 22 18.83 -0.39 -30.29
CA LYS A 22 17.54 -1.07 -30.52
C LYS A 22 17.03 -1.84 -29.30
N LEU A 23 17.92 -2.30 -28.42
CA LEU A 23 17.58 -3.09 -27.24
C LEU A 23 17.38 -2.23 -25.98
N LYS A 24 17.85 -0.97 -26.01
CA LYS A 24 17.64 0.00 -24.93
C LYS A 24 16.17 0.17 -24.57
N ARG A 25 15.32 0.48 -25.56
CA ARG A 25 13.88 0.73 -25.32
C ARG A 25 13.14 -0.49 -24.72
N PRO A 26 13.32 -1.72 -25.23
CA PRO A 26 12.74 -2.91 -24.58
C PRO A 26 13.21 -3.12 -23.13
N LEU A 27 14.49 -2.89 -22.83
CA LEU A 27 15.03 -3.02 -21.47
C LEU A 27 14.48 -1.92 -20.54
N GLU A 28 14.42 -0.67 -21.00
CA GLU A 28 13.81 0.44 -20.26
C GLU A 28 12.34 0.19 -19.93
N ARG A 29 11.57 -0.44 -20.86
CA ARG A 29 10.18 -0.84 -20.60
C ARG A 29 10.06 -1.87 -19.46
N LEU A 30 11.08 -2.69 -19.24
CA LEU A 30 11.17 -3.62 -18.10
C LEU A 30 11.79 -2.96 -16.85
N GLY A 31 12.18 -1.68 -16.91
CA GLY A 31 12.89 -1.01 -15.82
C GLY A 31 14.37 -1.41 -15.71
N LEU A 32 14.94 -2.05 -16.73
CA LEU A 32 16.31 -2.59 -16.74
C LEU A 32 17.30 -1.58 -17.35
N ALA A 33 17.51 -0.46 -16.67
CA ALA A 33 18.39 0.60 -17.17
C ALA A 33 19.86 0.40 -16.79
N ARG A 34 20.13 -0.26 -15.66
CA ARG A 34 21.48 -0.45 -15.10
C ARG A 34 21.79 -1.91 -14.82
N ILE A 35 23.07 -2.23 -14.63
CA ILE A 35 23.51 -3.60 -14.33
C ILE A 35 22.82 -4.17 -13.10
N LYS A 36 22.63 -3.39 -12.02
CA LYS A 36 21.87 -3.85 -10.85
C LYS A 36 20.44 -4.21 -11.20
N ASP A 37 19.78 -3.44 -12.08
CA ASP A 37 18.38 -3.67 -12.40
C ASP A 37 18.26 -5.03 -13.12
N VAL A 38 19.23 -5.36 -13.99
CA VAL A 38 19.35 -6.68 -14.64
C VAL A 38 19.67 -7.80 -13.64
N ALA A 39 20.58 -7.55 -12.69
CA ALA A 39 20.92 -8.53 -11.65
C ALA A 39 19.76 -8.83 -10.69
N TYR A 40 18.83 -7.88 -10.49
CA TYR A 40 17.61 -8.06 -9.70
C TYR A 40 16.39 -8.45 -10.54
N HIS A 41 16.56 -8.72 -11.84
CA HIS A 41 15.50 -9.20 -12.72
C HIS A 41 15.27 -10.70 -12.49
N LEU A 42 14.67 -11.04 -11.35
CA LEU A 42 14.49 -12.42 -10.91
C LEU A 42 13.54 -13.20 -11.85
N PRO A 43 13.74 -14.53 -12.00
CA PRO A 43 12.85 -15.35 -12.81
C PRO A 43 11.49 -15.57 -12.12
N ASP A 44 10.40 -15.51 -12.89
CA ASP A 44 9.04 -15.79 -12.39
C ASP A 44 8.84 -17.28 -12.08
N ARG A 45 9.52 -18.13 -12.85
CA ARG A 45 9.43 -19.58 -12.73
C ARG A 45 10.68 -20.23 -13.30
N PHE A 46 10.83 -21.51 -13.00
CA PHE A 46 11.85 -22.36 -13.58
C PHE A 46 11.19 -23.45 -14.40
N VAL A 47 11.73 -23.71 -15.59
CA VAL A 47 11.39 -24.90 -16.38
C VAL A 47 12.33 -26.00 -15.96
N GLU A 48 11.80 -26.97 -15.22
CA GLU A 48 12.53 -28.18 -14.90
C GLU A 48 12.44 -29.15 -16.07
N ARG A 49 13.57 -29.74 -16.45
CA ARG A 49 13.65 -30.72 -17.51
C ARG A 49 14.24 -32.01 -16.98
N ARG A 50 13.57 -33.12 -17.31
CA ARG A 50 14.01 -34.46 -16.94
C ARG A 50 14.77 -35.08 -18.10
N VAL A 51 16.01 -35.50 -17.85
CA VAL A 51 16.75 -36.31 -18.83
C VAL A 51 16.16 -37.72 -18.80
N VAL A 52 15.76 -38.23 -19.96
CA VAL A 52 15.21 -39.59 -20.11
C VAL A 52 16.06 -40.40 -21.08
N GLY A 53 16.21 -41.69 -20.81
CA GLY A 53 16.96 -42.61 -21.66
C GLY A 53 16.22 -42.97 -22.95
N ASN A 54 14.90 -43.02 -22.88
CA ASN A 54 13.97 -43.28 -23.97
C ASN A 54 12.63 -42.58 -23.70
N LEU A 55 11.73 -42.57 -24.68
CA LEU A 55 10.45 -41.88 -24.64
C LEU A 55 9.42 -42.56 -23.73
N ASP A 56 9.56 -43.85 -23.42
CA ASP A 56 8.63 -44.58 -22.53
C ASP A 56 8.80 -44.18 -21.05
N GLU A 57 9.94 -43.58 -20.71
CA GLU A 57 10.23 -43.07 -19.38
C GLU A 57 9.50 -41.74 -19.07
N ALA A 58 8.78 -41.14 -20.02
CA ALA A 58 8.13 -39.85 -19.86
C ALA A 58 6.63 -39.87 -20.20
N GLY A 59 5.83 -39.21 -19.37
CA GLY A 59 4.42 -38.96 -19.67
C GLY A 59 4.21 -37.83 -20.69
N VAL A 60 3.08 -37.90 -21.40
CA VAL A 60 2.60 -36.78 -22.24
C VAL A 60 2.36 -35.56 -21.36
N GLY A 61 2.93 -34.42 -21.76
CA GLY A 61 2.87 -33.15 -21.06
C GLY A 61 4.14 -32.80 -20.28
N GLU A 62 5.09 -33.72 -20.10
CA GLU A 62 6.36 -33.49 -19.40
C GLU A 62 7.40 -32.76 -20.28
N ASN A 63 8.27 -31.96 -19.64
CA ASN A 63 9.42 -31.35 -20.31
C ASN A 63 10.62 -32.29 -20.17
N ILE A 64 11.10 -32.80 -21.30
CA ILE A 64 12.14 -33.83 -21.33
C ILE A 64 13.35 -33.38 -22.13
N VAL A 65 14.48 -34.03 -21.84
CA VAL A 65 15.68 -34.02 -22.68
C VAL A 65 15.95 -35.46 -23.09
N VAL A 66 15.86 -35.74 -24.39
CA VAL A 66 15.97 -37.10 -24.94
C VAL A 66 16.91 -37.10 -26.15
N SER A 67 17.68 -38.19 -26.29
CA SER A 67 18.52 -38.41 -27.45
C SER A 67 17.69 -39.00 -28.59
N LEU A 68 17.61 -38.29 -29.71
CA LEU A 68 16.82 -38.68 -30.88
C LEU A 68 17.70 -38.77 -32.13
N THR A 69 17.58 -39.87 -32.86
CA THR A 69 18.21 -40.09 -34.16
C THR A 69 17.25 -39.70 -35.26
N VAL A 70 17.65 -38.76 -36.11
CA VAL A 70 16.81 -38.26 -37.19
C VAL A 70 16.71 -39.30 -38.31
N ARG A 71 15.50 -39.70 -38.68
CA ARG A 71 15.23 -40.68 -39.75
C ARG A 71 14.77 -40.06 -41.05
N GLU A 72 13.85 -39.09 -40.98
CA GLU A 72 13.23 -38.54 -42.18
C GLU A 72 12.81 -37.07 -41.96
N HIS A 73 12.87 -36.27 -43.02
CA HIS A 73 12.26 -34.93 -43.06
C HIS A 73 11.00 -34.95 -43.92
N ARG A 74 9.88 -34.52 -43.36
CA ARG A 74 8.60 -34.38 -44.05
C ARG A 74 8.22 -32.92 -44.11
N ALA A 75 8.22 -32.35 -45.31
CA ALA A 75 7.72 -31.02 -45.56
C ALA A 75 6.27 -31.11 -46.08
N SER A 76 5.36 -30.30 -45.53
CA SER A 76 4.03 -30.15 -46.09
C SER A 76 4.05 -29.28 -47.35
N SER A 77 3.21 -29.57 -48.33
CA SER A 77 2.96 -28.65 -49.45
C SER A 77 2.26 -27.38 -48.92
N GLY A 78 2.79 -26.19 -49.24
CA GLY A 78 2.22 -24.90 -48.82
C GLY A 78 2.74 -24.38 -47.48
N ARG A 79 1.88 -23.71 -46.67
CA ARG A 79 2.23 -23.14 -45.34
C ARG A 79 2.14 -24.15 -44.18
N GLY A 80 2.11 -25.45 -44.47
CA GLY A 80 1.99 -26.49 -43.44
C GLY A 80 3.28 -26.69 -42.63
N PRO A 81 3.22 -27.44 -41.52
CA PRO A 81 4.38 -27.69 -40.66
C PRO A 81 5.48 -28.49 -41.36
N PHE A 82 6.71 -28.24 -40.96
CA PHE A 82 7.87 -29.09 -41.23
C PHE A 82 8.01 -30.09 -40.09
N ARG A 83 8.09 -31.37 -40.42
CA ARG A 83 8.15 -32.47 -39.45
C ARG A 83 9.46 -33.23 -39.62
N VAL A 84 10.14 -33.50 -38.52
CA VAL A 84 11.32 -34.35 -38.47
C VAL A 84 10.93 -35.62 -37.74
N VAL A 85 10.89 -36.73 -38.46
CA VAL A 85 10.65 -38.05 -37.88
C VAL A 85 11.97 -38.52 -37.29
N SER A 86 11.94 -38.87 -36.02
CA SER A 86 13.10 -39.31 -35.25
C SER A 86 12.74 -40.49 -34.35
N GLU A 87 13.75 -41.21 -33.90
CA GLU A 87 13.59 -42.31 -32.96
C GLU A 87 14.57 -42.19 -31.80
N ASP A 88 14.18 -42.71 -30.64
CA ASP A 88 15.07 -42.83 -29.49
C ASP A 88 15.94 -44.10 -29.56
N ALA A 89 16.72 -44.37 -28.50
CA ALA A 89 17.57 -45.54 -28.41
C ALA A 89 16.81 -46.88 -28.28
N ALA A 90 15.54 -46.86 -27.86
CA ALA A 90 14.67 -48.02 -27.74
C ALA A 90 13.88 -48.32 -29.03
N GLY A 91 13.91 -47.41 -30.00
CA GLY A 91 13.19 -47.51 -31.28
C GLY A 91 11.80 -46.84 -31.26
N ASN A 92 11.47 -46.11 -30.21
CA ASN A 92 10.21 -45.37 -30.14
C ASN A 92 10.27 -44.14 -31.04
N HIS A 93 9.19 -43.88 -31.78
CA HIS A 93 9.13 -42.80 -32.75
C HIS A 93 8.63 -41.51 -32.12
N CYS A 94 9.33 -40.40 -32.37
CA CYS A 94 8.91 -39.05 -32.03
C CYS A 94 9.01 -38.12 -33.24
N VAL A 95 8.00 -37.28 -33.43
CA VAL A 95 7.96 -36.28 -34.50
C VAL A 95 8.25 -34.89 -33.93
N LEU A 96 9.35 -34.28 -34.37
CA LEU A 96 9.65 -32.88 -34.06
C LEU A 96 8.94 -31.98 -35.07
N THR A 97 8.01 -31.14 -34.59
CA THR A 97 7.16 -30.31 -35.46
C THR A 97 7.56 -28.85 -35.39
N TYR A 98 7.86 -28.22 -36.54
CA TYR A 98 8.22 -26.82 -36.67
C TYR A 98 7.22 -26.10 -37.59
N PHE A 99 6.75 -24.91 -37.19
CA PHE A 99 5.94 -24.02 -38.01
C PHE A 99 6.73 -22.78 -38.46
N GLY A 100 6.30 -22.18 -39.59
CA GLY A 100 6.78 -20.88 -40.05
C GLY A 100 8.28 -20.83 -40.38
N ARG A 101 8.97 -19.79 -39.90
CA ARG A 101 10.40 -19.55 -40.20
C ARG A 101 11.34 -20.58 -39.55
N ALA A 102 10.92 -21.22 -38.46
CA ALA A 102 11.72 -22.21 -37.75
C ALA A 102 11.95 -23.50 -38.57
N SER A 103 11.09 -23.78 -39.55
CA SER A 103 11.24 -24.88 -40.49
C SER A 103 12.54 -24.83 -41.30
N TYR A 104 13.04 -23.62 -41.61
CA TYR A 104 14.27 -23.44 -42.37
C TYR A 104 15.52 -23.76 -41.55
N SER A 105 15.55 -23.38 -40.27
CA SER A 105 16.66 -23.68 -39.35
C SER A 105 16.68 -25.14 -38.92
N ALA A 106 15.50 -25.77 -38.74
CA ALA A 106 15.38 -27.16 -38.32
C ALA A 106 16.11 -28.13 -39.25
N ARG A 107 16.02 -27.94 -40.57
CA ARG A 107 16.68 -28.80 -41.57
C ARG A 107 18.21 -28.82 -41.43
N LYS A 108 18.82 -27.70 -41.01
CA LYS A 108 20.27 -27.58 -40.79
C LYS A 108 20.68 -28.14 -39.43
N LEU A 109 19.86 -27.93 -38.40
CA LEU A 109 20.12 -28.37 -37.03
C LEU A 109 19.96 -29.89 -36.84
N LEU A 110 19.05 -30.50 -37.60
CA LEU A 110 18.65 -31.90 -37.48
C LEU A 110 18.90 -32.65 -38.80
N PRO A 111 20.15 -32.85 -39.25
CA PRO A 111 20.42 -33.59 -40.48
C PRO A 111 20.02 -35.07 -40.34
N VAL A 112 19.53 -35.67 -41.43
CA VAL A 112 19.12 -37.08 -41.47
C VAL A 112 20.30 -37.99 -41.14
N GLY A 113 20.07 -38.98 -40.28
CA GLY A 113 21.08 -39.92 -39.78
C GLY A 113 21.85 -39.45 -38.56
N ALA A 114 21.71 -38.19 -38.16
CA ALA A 114 22.40 -37.67 -36.98
C ALA A 114 21.58 -37.88 -35.70
N THR A 115 22.28 -38.25 -34.64
CA THR A 115 21.74 -38.25 -33.28
C THR A 115 21.91 -36.88 -32.66
N ARG A 116 20.85 -36.34 -32.08
CA ARG A 116 20.81 -35.05 -31.40
C ARG A 116 20.07 -35.20 -30.08
N TRP A 117 20.56 -34.49 -29.06
CA TRP A 117 19.80 -34.33 -27.84
C TRP A 117 18.79 -33.20 -28.05
N VAL A 118 17.54 -33.47 -27.72
CA VAL A 118 16.40 -32.60 -27.98
C VAL A 118 15.70 -32.30 -26.67
N ALA A 119 15.54 -31.02 -26.35
CA ALA A 119 14.78 -30.55 -25.21
C ALA A 119 13.43 -29.98 -25.65
N GLY A 120 12.36 -30.40 -25.00
CA GLY A 120 11.04 -29.83 -25.23
C GLY A 120 9.94 -30.58 -24.50
N ARG A 121 8.72 -30.08 -24.63
CA ARG A 121 7.54 -30.70 -24.06
C ARG A 121 7.09 -31.88 -24.91
N LEU A 122 7.05 -33.07 -24.32
CA LEU A 122 6.50 -34.26 -24.97
C LEU A 122 4.97 -34.10 -25.08
N ASP A 123 4.45 -34.24 -26.28
CA ASP A 123 3.04 -34.13 -26.60
C ASP A 123 2.62 -35.34 -27.46
N GLN A 124 1.32 -35.52 -27.67
CA GLN A 124 0.80 -36.64 -28.47
C GLN A 124 -0.24 -36.14 -29.47
N TYR A 125 -0.01 -36.44 -30.76
CA TYR A 125 -0.98 -36.18 -31.81
C TYR A 125 -1.48 -37.50 -32.39
N GLY A 126 -2.73 -37.85 -32.07
CA GLY A 126 -3.28 -39.17 -32.39
C GLY A 126 -2.54 -40.25 -31.59
N GLN A 127 -1.82 -41.12 -32.30
CA GLN A 127 -0.99 -42.19 -31.69
C GLN A 127 0.51 -41.89 -31.73
N THR A 128 0.92 -40.74 -32.28
CA THR A 128 2.33 -40.40 -32.47
C THR A 128 2.78 -39.41 -31.41
N LEU A 129 3.87 -39.74 -30.71
CA LEU A 129 4.56 -38.80 -29.83
C LEU A 129 5.20 -37.69 -30.66
N GLN A 130 5.11 -36.46 -30.17
CA GLN A 130 5.67 -35.30 -30.84
C GLN A 130 6.27 -34.31 -29.85
N ILE A 131 7.22 -33.51 -30.34
CA ILE A 131 7.69 -32.31 -29.64
C ILE A 131 7.47 -31.15 -30.61
N VAL A 132 6.57 -30.23 -30.24
CA VAL A 132 6.25 -29.06 -31.06
C VAL A 132 7.22 -27.94 -30.68
N HIS A 133 7.93 -27.41 -31.68
CA HIS A 133 8.98 -26.40 -31.50
C HIS A 133 9.96 -26.75 -30.37
N PRO A 134 10.80 -27.79 -30.54
CA PRO A 134 11.86 -28.09 -29.59
C PRO A 134 12.64 -26.85 -29.20
N GLU A 135 12.81 -26.67 -27.89
CA GLU A 135 13.37 -25.46 -27.29
C GLU A 135 14.87 -25.41 -27.55
N HIS A 136 15.55 -26.55 -27.43
CA HIS A 136 16.99 -26.67 -27.65
C HIS A 136 17.35 -27.98 -28.36
N VAL A 137 18.38 -27.94 -29.21
CA VAL A 137 18.94 -29.10 -29.94
C VAL A 137 20.46 -29.02 -29.90
N SER A 138 21.14 -30.08 -29.46
CA SER A 138 22.61 -30.13 -29.34
C SER A 138 23.23 -31.41 -29.91
N GLU A 139 24.50 -31.31 -30.31
CA GLU A 139 25.29 -32.38 -30.95
C GLU A 139 26.09 -33.25 -29.95
N GLY A 140 26.52 -32.69 -28.82
CA GLY A 140 27.63 -33.26 -28.03
C GLY A 140 27.24 -34.10 -26.81
N SER A 141 26.20 -33.72 -26.06
CA SER A 141 25.71 -34.45 -24.87
C SER A 141 24.45 -33.79 -24.30
N ALA A 142 23.82 -34.43 -23.30
CA ALA A 142 22.74 -33.83 -22.51
C ALA A 142 23.21 -32.63 -21.65
N THR A 143 24.51 -32.50 -21.39
CA THR A 143 25.09 -31.55 -20.43
C THR A 143 25.04 -30.08 -20.89
N PRO A 144 25.34 -29.73 -22.16
CA PRO A 144 25.12 -28.37 -22.70
C PRO A 144 23.64 -27.99 -22.83
N LEU A 145 22.74 -28.98 -22.83
CA LEU A 145 21.28 -28.79 -22.80
C LEU A 145 20.73 -28.79 -21.36
N GLY A 146 21.61 -29.04 -20.40
CA GLY A 146 21.31 -29.39 -19.01
C GLY A 146 21.59 -28.25 -18.06
N GLN A 147 20.99 -27.09 -18.27
CA GLN A 147 20.34 -26.51 -17.11
C GLN A 147 19.07 -27.35 -16.90
N LEU A 148 19.18 -28.37 -16.04
CA LEU A 148 18.04 -29.17 -15.56
C LEU A 148 16.90 -28.27 -15.04
N ARG A 149 17.21 -27.01 -14.75
CA ARG A 149 16.30 -25.93 -14.39
C ARG A 149 16.69 -24.67 -15.17
N GLU A 150 15.89 -24.25 -16.14
CA GLU A 150 16.12 -22.99 -16.86
C GLU A 150 15.23 -21.88 -16.26
N PRO A 151 15.80 -20.72 -15.90
CA PRO A 151 15.03 -19.59 -15.42
C PRO A 151 14.19 -18.98 -16.55
N VAL A 152 12.93 -18.67 -16.26
CA VAL A 152 12.03 -17.95 -17.15
C VAL A 152 11.83 -16.54 -16.62
N TYR A 153 12.33 -15.56 -17.36
CA TYR A 153 12.27 -14.16 -17.00
C TYR A 153 11.04 -13.47 -17.58
N PRO A 154 10.52 -12.42 -16.92
CA PRO A 154 9.60 -11.49 -17.56
C PRO A 154 10.23 -10.88 -18.82
N LEU A 155 9.45 -10.76 -19.91
CA LEU A 155 9.91 -10.25 -21.19
C LEU A 155 9.09 -9.02 -21.63
N SER A 156 9.72 -8.14 -22.40
CA SER A 156 9.04 -7.10 -23.18
C SER A 156 9.16 -7.39 -24.68
N GLU A 157 8.30 -6.75 -25.47
CA GLU A 157 8.31 -6.88 -26.93
C GLU A 157 9.71 -6.56 -27.49
N GLY A 158 10.28 -7.51 -28.23
CA GLY A 158 11.62 -7.40 -28.83
C GLY A 158 12.73 -8.10 -28.04
N LEU A 159 12.44 -8.66 -26.86
CA LEU A 159 13.36 -9.50 -26.08
C LEU A 159 13.01 -10.99 -26.15
N THR A 160 14.03 -11.84 -26.05
CA THR A 160 13.90 -13.30 -25.98
C THR A 160 14.48 -13.82 -24.66
N GLN A 161 14.02 -14.99 -24.19
CA GLN A 161 14.52 -15.62 -22.95
C GLN A 161 16.04 -15.75 -22.96
N GLY A 162 16.62 -16.35 -24.01
CA GLY A 162 18.06 -16.52 -24.12
C GLY A 162 18.86 -15.21 -24.13
N ARG A 163 18.28 -14.11 -24.66
CA ARG A 163 18.93 -12.80 -24.60
C ARG A 163 18.93 -12.26 -23.17
N VAL A 164 17.79 -12.30 -22.47
CA VAL A 164 17.70 -11.83 -21.08
C VAL A 164 18.58 -12.67 -20.18
N ALA A 165 18.54 -14.00 -20.30
CA ALA A 165 19.40 -14.91 -19.54
C ALA A 165 20.90 -14.60 -19.74
N SER A 166 21.33 -14.32 -20.98
CA SER A 166 22.72 -13.92 -21.25
C SER A 166 23.10 -12.59 -20.61
N LEU A 167 22.19 -11.60 -20.60
CA LEU A 167 22.44 -10.31 -19.95
C LEU A 167 22.51 -10.45 -18.42
N VAL A 168 21.63 -11.28 -17.85
CA VAL A 168 21.64 -11.62 -16.41
C VAL A 168 22.96 -12.29 -16.04
N GLU A 169 23.42 -13.28 -16.81
CA GLU A 169 24.68 -13.95 -16.54
C GLU A 169 25.87 -12.97 -16.56
N GLN A 170 25.90 -12.05 -17.53
CA GLN A 170 26.90 -10.99 -17.56
C GLN A 170 26.81 -10.08 -16.33
N ALA A 171 25.61 -9.66 -15.93
CA ALA A 171 25.40 -8.84 -14.74
C ALA A 171 25.85 -9.56 -13.45
N LEU A 172 25.57 -10.85 -13.31
CA LEU A 172 25.98 -11.67 -12.15
C LEU A 172 27.51 -11.84 -12.04
N ARG A 173 28.24 -11.80 -13.16
CA ARG A 173 29.71 -11.80 -13.18
C ARG A 173 30.32 -10.47 -12.73
N LEU A 174 29.56 -9.38 -12.82
CA LEU A 174 29.99 -8.03 -12.44
C LEU A 174 29.64 -7.65 -10.99
N LEU A 175 29.07 -8.59 -10.22
CA LEU A 175 28.75 -8.39 -8.81
C LEU A 175 30.04 -8.17 -8.00
N PRO A 176 30.17 -7.04 -7.28
CA PRO A 176 31.30 -6.82 -6.38
C PRO A 176 31.18 -7.69 -5.12
N GLU A 177 32.29 -7.91 -4.42
CA GLU A 177 32.23 -8.39 -3.05
C GLU A 177 31.89 -7.21 -2.13
N LEU A 178 30.76 -7.32 -1.43
CA LEU A 178 30.29 -6.30 -0.48
C LEU A 178 30.37 -6.85 0.95
N PRO A 179 30.69 -6.00 1.94
CA PRO A 179 30.66 -6.38 3.34
C PRO A 179 29.23 -6.69 3.80
N GLU A 180 29.11 -7.51 4.84
CA GLU A 180 27.83 -7.88 5.44
C GLU A 180 27.24 -6.71 6.25
N TRP A 181 25.95 -6.40 6.01
CA TRP A 181 25.19 -5.33 6.67
C TRP A 181 24.19 -5.85 7.71
N ILE A 182 23.82 -7.12 7.63
CA ILE A 182 22.93 -7.78 8.59
C ILE A 182 23.70 -8.11 9.88
N GLU A 183 23.02 -8.08 11.03
CA GLU A 183 23.63 -8.54 12.28
C GLU A 183 24.09 -10.01 12.17
N PRO A 184 25.33 -10.35 12.58
CA PRO A 184 25.89 -11.69 12.37
C PRO A 184 25.06 -12.84 12.97
N GLY A 185 24.51 -12.66 14.18
CA GLY A 185 23.67 -13.67 14.81
C GLY A 185 22.34 -13.90 14.08
N LEU A 186 21.79 -12.87 13.44
CA LEU A 186 20.62 -12.98 12.56
C LEU A 186 20.96 -13.76 11.28
N VAL A 187 22.10 -13.48 10.63
CA VAL A 187 22.54 -14.23 9.43
C VAL A 187 22.68 -15.72 9.74
N GLU A 188 23.35 -16.06 10.85
CA GLU A 188 23.57 -17.44 11.27
C GLU A 188 22.25 -18.16 11.58
N ARG A 189 21.37 -17.51 12.34
CA ARG A 189 20.05 -18.07 12.71
C ARG A 189 19.16 -18.33 11.50
N MET A 190 19.20 -17.46 10.49
CA MET A 190 18.36 -17.59 9.30
C MET A 190 18.99 -18.48 8.22
N GLY A 191 20.27 -18.85 8.36
CA GLY A 191 21.00 -19.63 7.36
C GLY A 191 21.13 -18.89 6.03
N TRP A 192 21.22 -17.56 6.05
CA TRP A 192 21.25 -16.77 4.84
C TRP A 192 22.62 -16.77 4.15
N PRO A 193 22.67 -16.93 2.82
CA PRO A 193 23.92 -16.75 2.07
C PRO A 193 24.34 -15.27 2.05
N ALA A 194 25.59 -15.02 1.69
CA ALA A 194 26.09 -13.68 1.41
C ALA A 194 25.34 -13.07 0.21
N TRP A 195 25.21 -11.74 0.16
CA TRP A 195 24.43 -11.02 -0.84
C TRP A 195 24.67 -11.45 -2.30
N ALA A 196 25.92 -11.48 -2.75
CA ALA A 196 26.25 -11.86 -4.14
C ALA A 196 25.86 -13.31 -4.44
N GLU A 197 25.98 -14.19 -3.45
CA GLU A 197 25.59 -15.59 -3.58
C GLU A 197 24.07 -15.77 -3.54
N ALA A 198 23.36 -14.98 -2.73
CA ALA A 198 21.91 -14.94 -2.73
C ALA A 198 21.34 -14.62 -4.12
N LEU A 199 21.92 -13.62 -4.82
CA LEU A 199 21.57 -13.32 -6.21
C LEU A 199 21.83 -14.50 -7.15
N ARG A 200 23.02 -15.11 -7.10
CA ARG A 200 23.34 -16.26 -7.96
C ARG A 200 22.38 -17.44 -7.72
N LEU A 201 22.11 -17.77 -6.47
CA LEU A 201 21.19 -18.83 -6.09
C LEU A 201 19.76 -18.54 -6.55
N ALA A 202 19.29 -17.30 -6.43
CA ALA A 202 17.97 -16.88 -6.89
C ALA A 202 17.78 -17.02 -8.41
N HIS A 203 18.85 -16.92 -9.20
CA HIS A 203 18.82 -17.16 -10.64
C HIS A 203 19.05 -18.62 -11.04
N ALA A 204 19.65 -19.42 -10.17
CA ALA A 204 19.96 -20.83 -10.43
C ALA A 204 18.80 -21.78 -10.09
N GLY A 205 17.89 -21.40 -9.19
CA GLY A 205 16.75 -22.22 -8.82
C GLY A 205 15.90 -21.64 -7.69
N LYS A 206 14.93 -22.44 -7.24
CA LYS A 206 14.14 -22.11 -6.04
C LYS A 206 14.99 -22.33 -4.80
N HIS A 207 15.54 -21.25 -4.25
CA HIS A 207 16.29 -21.26 -3.00
C HIS A 207 15.66 -20.27 -2.02
N GLU A 208 14.75 -20.76 -1.17
CA GLU A 208 13.92 -19.93 -0.28
C GLU A 208 14.75 -18.99 0.59
N ALA A 209 15.81 -19.49 1.23
CA ALA A 209 16.70 -18.66 2.06
C ALA A 209 17.43 -17.55 1.26
N ALA A 210 17.64 -17.73 -0.06
CA ALA A 210 18.27 -16.70 -0.88
C ALA A 210 17.25 -15.62 -1.28
N LEU A 211 16.02 -16.02 -1.64
CA LEU A 211 14.92 -15.10 -1.90
C LEU A 211 14.56 -14.29 -0.66
N ASP A 212 14.48 -14.95 0.50
CA ASP A 212 14.26 -14.31 1.79
C ASP A 212 15.36 -13.33 2.15
N ARG A 213 16.63 -13.69 1.88
CA ARG A 213 17.77 -12.79 2.09
C ARG A 213 17.62 -11.51 1.25
N LEU A 214 17.30 -11.63 -0.03
CA LEU A 214 17.14 -10.48 -0.93
C LEU A 214 15.93 -9.62 -0.56
N ALA A 215 14.82 -10.25 -0.17
CA ALA A 215 13.64 -9.55 0.34
C ALA A 215 13.97 -8.82 1.65
N PHE A 216 14.69 -9.46 2.57
CA PHE A 216 15.14 -8.85 3.82
C PHE A 216 16.05 -7.65 3.56
N ASP A 217 17.00 -7.74 2.63
CA ASP A 217 17.89 -6.64 2.28
C ASP A 217 17.09 -5.39 1.84
N GLU A 218 16.03 -5.57 1.03
CA GLU A 218 15.14 -4.49 0.61
C GLU A 218 14.37 -3.87 1.79
N LEU A 219 13.84 -4.71 2.69
CA LEU A 219 13.08 -4.28 3.86
C LEU A 219 13.96 -3.59 4.91
N LEU A 220 15.19 -4.07 5.08
CA LEU A 220 16.20 -3.47 5.96
C LEU A 220 16.62 -2.10 5.41
N ALA A 221 16.86 -1.98 4.11
CA ALA A 221 17.19 -0.70 3.48
C ALA A 221 16.07 0.33 3.70
N ASN A 222 14.81 -0.08 3.55
CA ASN A 222 13.66 0.79 3.81
C ASN A 222 13.57 1.20 5.29
N SER A 223 13.70 0.23 6.20
CA SER A 223 13.64 0.49 7.65
C SER A 223 14.74 1.45 8.11
N LEU A 224 15.97 1.24 7.62
CA LEU A 224 17.09 2.14 7.89
C LEU A 224 16.83 3.55 7.35
N ALA A 225 16.34 3.69 6.12
CA ALA A 225 16.05 5.00 5.54
C ALA A 225 15.04 5.79 6.39
N LEU A 226 13.95 5.14 6.82
CA LEU A 226 12.95 5.76 7.69
C LEU A 226 13.53 6.15 9.07
N MET A 227 14.39 5.31 9.65
CA MET A 227 15.06 5.63 10.91
C MET A 227 16.05 6.79 10.78
N LEU A 228 16.77 6.90 9.66
CA LEU A 228 17.67 8.03 9.41
C LEU A 228 16.92 9.35 9.30
N VAL A 229 15.73 9.30 8.70
CA VAL A 229 14.83 10.46 8.59
C VAL A 229 14.31 10.85 9.96
N ARG A 230 13.92 9.86 10.77
CA ARG A 230 13.53 10.09 12.16
C ARG A 230 14.66 10.66 12.99
N ALA A 231 15.88 10.15 12.83
CA ALA A 231 17.08 10.67 13.51
C ALA A 231 17.40 12.12 13.07
N SER A 232 17.32 12.41 11.77
CA SER A 232 17.49 13.75 11.22
C SER A 232 16.42 14.71 11.76
N ASN A 233 15.16 14.29 11.80
CA ASN A 233 14.07 15.06 12.42
C ASN A 233 14.31 15.30 13.91
N ARG A 234 14.80 14.30 14.65
CA ARG A 234 15.16 14.45 16.07
C ARG A 234 16.34 15.40 16.30
N SER A 235 17.22 15.57 15.31
CA SER A 235 18.32 16.53 15.40
C SER A 235 17.87 17.99 15.20
N GLN A 236 16.68 18.20 14.62
CA GLN A 236 16.09 19.54 14.54
C GLN A 236 15.73 20.06 15.94
N ARG A 237 15.81 21.38 16.10
CA ARG A 237 15.41 22.05 17.34
C ARG A 237 13.97 22.53 17.24
N GLY A 238 13.09 21.90 18.00
CA GLY A 238 11.72 22.33 18.26
C GLY A 238 11.63 23.27 19.46
N THR A 239 10.41 23.49 19.92
CA THR A 239 10.10 24.29 21.11
C THR A 239 9.43 23.38 22.14
N PRO A 240 10.10 22.98 23.23
CA PRO A 240 9.48 22.17 24.27
C PRO A 240 8.19 22.81 24.79
N LEU A 241 7.10 22.05 24.79
CA LEU A 241 5.80 22.47 25.29
C LEU A 241 5.51 21.71 26.58
N ARG A 242 5.39 22.46 27.69
CA ARG A 242 5.05 21.92 29.01
C ARG A 242 3.77 22.56 29.47
N GLY A 243 2.70 21.76 29.45
CA GLY A 243 1.40 22.19 29.96
C GLY A 243 1.38 22.17 31.49
N ASP A 244 0.68 23.13 32.09
CA ASP A 244 0.45 23.21 33.53
C ASP A 244 -0.85 22.50 33.95
N GLY A 245 -1.63 21.99 32.99
CA GLY A 245 -2.91 21.32 33.21
C GLY A 245 -4.09 22.27 33.43
N ARG A 246 -3.88 23.59 33.57
CA ARG A 246 -4.93 24.53 34.01
C ARG A 246 -6.10 24.63 33.02
N LEU A 247 -5.85 24.38 31.74
CA LEU A 247 -6.88 24.40 30.70
C LEU A 247 -7.49 23.01 30.53
N ARG A 248 -6.66 21.96 30.56
CA ARG A 248 -7.11 20.57 30.46
C ARG A 248 -8.05 20.16 31.61
N GLU A 249 -7.79 20.60 32.84
CA GLU A 249 -8.66 20.35 34.00
C GLU A 249 -10.04 21.01 33.89
N LYS A 250 -10.17 22.05 33.06
CA LYS A 250 -11.43 22.77 32.83
C LYS A 250 -12.26 22.19 31.69
N LEU A 251 -11.77 21.16 31.00
CA LEU A 251 -12.49 20.53 29.91
C LEU A 251 -13.82 19.94 30.40
N ARG A 252 -14.90 20.23 29.66
CA ARG A 252 -16.22 19.68 29.94
C ARG A 252 -16.53 18.59 28.93
N LEU A 253 -16.10 17.37 29.25
CA LEU A 253 -16.33 16.21 28.41
C LEU A 253 -17.65 15.53 28.80
N PRO A 254 -18.48 15.11 27.83
CA PRO A 254 -19.71 14.36 28.11
C PRO A 254 -19.45 12.88 28.45
N PHE A 255 -18.18 12.45 28.50
CA PHE A 255 -17.75 11.08 28.75
C PHE A 255 -16.44 11.06 29.54
N ALA A 256 -16.18 9.95 30.23
CA ALA A 256 -14.86 9.68 30.81
C ALA A 256 -13.88 9.24 29.72
N LEU A 257 -12.62 9.65 29.85
CA LEU A 257 -11.56 9.20 28.94
C LEU A 257 -11.34 7.69 29.09
N THR A 258 -11.09 7.01 27.98
CA THR A 258 -10.68 5.60 27.99
C THR A 258 -9.24 5.45 28.47
N GLY A 259 -8.82 4.22 28.78
CA GLY A 259 -7.43 3.91 29.08
C GLY A 259 -6.54 4.26 27.89
N ALA A 260 -6.98 3.90 26.68
CA ALA A 260 -6.24 4.18 25.44
C ALA A 260 -6.07 5.68 25.16
N GLN A 261 -7.10 6.49 25.40
CA GLN A 261 -7.03 7.94 25.28
C GLN A 261 -6.06 8.53 26.30
N THR A 262 -6.13 8.09 27.57
CA THR A 262 -5.25 8.57 28.63
C THR A 262 -3.79 8.22 28.35
N ARG A 263 -3.50 6.98 27.93
CA ARG A 263 -2.16 6.55 27.50
C ARG A 263 -1.64 7.40 26.34
N SER A 264 -2.45 7.57 25.29
CA SER A 264 -2.07 8.35 24.11
C SER A 264 -1.80 9.82 24.43
N ILE A 265 -2.58 10.43 25.32
CA ILE A 265 -2.33 11.80 25.80
C ILE A 265 -0.98 11.87 26.55
N GLY A 266 -0.68 10.90 27.42
CA GLY A 266 0.59 10.85 28.15
C GLY A 266 1.80 10.66 27.23
N GLU A 267 1.68 9.81 26.20
CA GLU A 267 2.72 9.64 25.18
C GLU A 267 2.97 10.94 24.40
N ILE A 268 1.90 11.61 23.96
CA ILE A 268 1.99 12.90 23.26
C ILE A 268 2.60 13.96 24.17
N GLU A 269 2.16 14.06 25.42
CA GLU A 269 2.71 15.02 26.39
C GLU A 269 4.20 14.80 26.63
N GLY A 270 4.64 13.54 26.74
CA GLY A 270 6.05 13.19 26.87
C GLY A 270 6.89 13.63 25.68
N ASP A 271 6.37 13.49 24.46
CA ASP A 271 7.04 13.93 23.22
C ASP A 271 7.03 15.45 23.04
N LEU A 272 5.92 16.12 23.38
CA LEU A 272 5.79 17.57 23.32
C LEU A 272 6.77 18.27 24.26
N ALA A 273 7.11 17.65 25.39
CA ALA A 273 8.07 18.18 26.36
C ALA A 273 9.54 18.09 25.92
N GLN A 274 9.84 17.41 24.80
CA GLN A 274 11.20 17.25 24.27
C GLN A 274 11.66 18.46 23.46
N GLU A 275 12.98 18.61 23.29
CA GLU A 275 13.57 19.63 22.40
C GLU A 275 13.44 19.26 20.92
N ALA A 276 13.28 17.98 20.60
CA ALA A 276 13.04 17.52 19.25
C ALA A 276 11.57 17.73 18.84
N PRO A 277 11.28 18.19 17.62
CA PRO A 277 9.91 18.25 17.12
C PRO A 277 9.26 16.86 17.13
N MET A 278 8.09 16.77 17.75
CA MET A 278 7.29 15.54 17.73
C MET A 278 6.79 15.27 16.31
N LEU A 279 6.88 14.02 15.86
CA LEU A 279 6.21 13.54 14.66
C LEU A 279 5.49 12.23 15.00
N ARG A 280 4.19 12.33 15.26
CA ARG A 280 3.38 11.22 15.78
C ARG A 280 2.11 11.01 14.97
N LEU A 281 1.75 9.74 14.76
CA LEU A 281 0.52 9.28 14.14
C LEU A 281 -0.41 8.71 15.22
N LEU A 282 -1.53 9.38 15.45
CA LEU A 282 -2.62 8.89 16.26
C LEU A 282 -3.58 8.07 15.39
N GLN A 283 -3.56 6.76 15.59
CA GLN A 283 -4.47 5.82 14.93
C GLN A 283 -5.61 5.48 15.87
N GLY A 284 -6.82 5.42 15.34
CA GLY A 284 -7.96 4.93 16.08
C GLY A 284 -9.15 4.77 15.18
N ASP A 285 -10.04 3.84 15.51
CA ASP A 285 -11.28 3.62 14.77
C ASP A 285 -12.13 4.91 14.72
N VAL A 286 -13.03 5.01 13.75
CA VAL A 286 -14.05 6.06 13.66
C VAL A 286 -14.80 6.12 14.99
N GLY A 287 -14.78 7.29 15.64
CA GLY A 287 -15.46 7.51 16.92
C GLY A 287 -14.66 7.06 18.16
N SER A 288 -13.40 6.64 18.04
CA SER A 288 -12.51 6.33 19.20
C SER A 288 -12.10 7.55 20.06
N GLY A 289 -12.56 8.75 19.71
CA GLY A 289 -12.24 9.98 20.44
C GLY A 289 -10.90 10.62 20.07
N LYS A 290 -10.38 10.41 18.85
CA LYS A 290 -9.17 11.09 18.36
C LYS A 290 -9.20 12.61 18.59
N THR A 291 -10.35 13.24 18.38
CA THR A 291 -10.55 14.68 18.58
C THR A 291 -10.26 15.16 20.00
N VAL A 292 -10.59 14.37 21.04
CA VAL A 292 -10.31 14.77 22.44
C VAL A 292 -8.81 14.67 22.76
N VAL A 293 -8.12 13.69 22.19
CA VAL A 293 -6.66 13.55 22.31
C VAL A 293 -5.97 14.72 21.59
N ALA A 294 -6.41 15.07 20.38
CA ALA A 294 -5.91 16.23 19.66
C ALA A 294 -6.16 17.55 20.41
N LEU A 295 -7.36 17.75 20.95
CA LEU A 295 -7.67 18.93 21.77
C LEU A 295 -6.75 19.01 22.98
N SER A 296 -6.53 17.90 23.68
CA SER A 296 -5.62 17.86 24.84
C SER A 296 -4.20 18.27 24.45
N ALA A 297 -3.70 17.80 23.30
CA ALA A 297 -2.40 18.21 22.77
C ALA A 297 -2.35 19.71 22.43
N MET A 298 -3.40 20.24 21.79
CA MET A 298 -3.50 21.69 21.50
C MET A 298 -3.54 22.52 22.78
N LEU A 299 -4.25 22.08 23.81
CA LEU A 299 -4.27 22.78 25.10
C LEU A 299 -2.90 22.78 25.79
N ILE A 300 -2.11 21.71 25.69
CA ILE A 300 -0.72 21.70 26.19
C ILE A 300 0.11 22.81 25.52
N ALA A 301 -0.06 23.01 24.21
CA ALA A 301 0.62 24.08 23.49
C ALA A 301 0.18 25.47 23.98
N VAL A 302 -1.11 25.67 24.21
CA VAL A 302 -1.67 26.94 24.71
C VAL A 302 -1.25 27.20 26.16
N GLU A 303 -1.23 26.18 27.01
CA GLU A 303 -0.72 26.26 28.39
C GLU A 303 0.75 26.72 28.41
N ALA A 304 1.55 26.28 27.42
CA ALA A 304 2.94 26.68 27.22
C ALA A 304 3.11 28.06 26.54
N GLY A 305 2.03 28.80 26.26
CA GLY A 305 2.08 30.12 25.63
C GLY A 305 2.35 30.10 24.12
N ALA A 306 1.99 29.00 23.45
CA ALA A 306 2.08 28.84 22.01
C ALA A 306 0.71 28.67 21.37
N GLN A 307 0.65 28.83 20.04
CA GLN A 307 -0.54 28.61 19.24
C GLN A 307 -0.53 27.22 18.63
N ALA A 308 -1.72 26.68 18.38
CA ALA A 308 -1.92 25.43 17.67
C ALA A 308 -2.81 25.60 16.44
N ALA A 309 -2.61 24.74 15.44
CA ALA A 309 -3.42 24.70 14.24
C ALA A 309 -3.95 23.28 13.98
N MET A 310 -5.21 23.17 13.58
CA MET A 310 -5.84 21.92 13.15
C MET A 310 -6.25 22.01 11.68
N LEU A 311 -5.70 21.11 10.88
CA LEU A 311 -5.96 21.00 9.45
C LEU A 311 -6.99 19.89 9.19
N ALA A 312 -8.06 20.24 8.48
CA ALA A 312 -9.08 19.31 8.00
C ALA A 312 -9.15 19.32 6.46
N PRO A 313 -9.47 18.18 5.81
CA PRO A 313 -9.41 18.07 4.35
C PRO A 313 -10.53 18.81 3.62
N THR A 314 -11.66 19.02 4.28
CA THR A 314 -12.82 19.73 3.73
C THR A 314 -13.31 20.81 4.68
N GLU A 315 -14.01 21.80 4.12
CA GLU A 315 -14.61 22.88 4.91
C GLU A 315 -15.63 22.35 5.93
N LEU A 316 -16.44 21.37 5.53
CA LEU A 316 -17.43 20.74 6.40
C LEU A 316 -16.77 20.11 7.64
N LEU A 317 -15.67 19.37 7.45
CA LEU A 317 -14.90 18.80 8.55
C LEU A 317 -14.25 19.87 9.42
N ALA A 318 -13.72 20.95 8.82
CA ALA A 318 -13.17 22.07 9.58
C ALA A 318 -14.23 22.72 10.48
N ARG A 319 -15.44 22.97 9.96
CA ARG A 319 -16.58 23.51 10.73
C ARG A 319 -17.02 22.56 11.85
N GLN A 320 -17.08 21.27 11.57
CA GLN A 320 -17.46 20.26 12.56
C GLN A 320 -16.44 20.16 13.70
N HIS A 321 -15.15 20.15 13.38
CA HIS A 321 -14.08 20.19 14.38
C HIS A 321 -14.15 21.47 15.18
N HIS A 322 -14.25 22.64 14.54
CA HIS A 322 -14.40 23.93 15.22
C HIS A 322 -15.56 23.92 16.23
N ALA A 323 -16.76 23.49 15.82
CA ALA A 323 -17.92 23.41 16.70
C ALA A 323 -17.74 22.42 17.86
N THR A 324 -17.09 21.28 17.61
CA THR A 324 -16.83 20.24 18.62
C THR A 324 -15.80 20.72 19.64
N LEU A 325 -14.70 21.30 19.18
CA LEU A 325 -13.64 21.86 20.02
C LEU A 325 -14.16 23.01 20.86
N MET A 326 -14.92 23.93 20.26
CA MET A 326 -15.56 25.03 20.99
C MET A 326 -16.44 24.53 22.14
N ARG A 327 -17.22 23.46 21.89
CA ARG A 327 -18.09 22.84 22.92
C ARG A 327 -17.28 22.21 24.06
N MET A 328 -16.24 21.44 23.73
CA MET A 328 -15.41 20.76 24.73
C MET A 328 -14.56 21.74 25.55
N ALA A 329 -14.08 22.81 24.91
CA ALA A 329 -13.27 23.86 25.52
C ALA A 329 -14.11 24.94 26.25
N GLN A 330 -15.43 24.78 26.36
CA GLN A 330 -16.28 25.73 27.09
C GLN A 330 -15.80 25.89 28.55
N GLY A 331 -15.49 27.12 28.94
CA GLY A 331 -15.01 27.46 30.29
C GLY A 331 -13.50 27.43 30.46
N THR A 332 -12.73 27.05 29.43
CA THR A 332 -11.26 27.15 29.45
C THR A 332 -10.77 28.58 29.24
N GLY A 333 -11.52 29.38 28.47
CA GLY A 333 -11.14 30.74 28.06
C GLY A 333 -10.28 30.79 26.80
N VAL A 334 -10.06 29.65 26.14
CA VAL A 334 -9.26 29.53 24.91
C VAL A 334 -10.04 30.05 23.71
N GLU A 335 -9.41 30.88 22.90
CA GLU A 335 -10.00 31.42 21.68
C GLU A 335 -9.71 30.50 20.50
N ILE A 336 -10.77 29.95 19.89
CA ILE A 336 -10.68 29.02 18.76
C ILE A 336 -11.34 29.64 17.54
N ALA A 337 -10.55 29.93 16.51
CA ALA A 337 -11.02 30.50 15.25
C ALA A 337 -11.19 29.45 14.15
N LEU A 338 -12.06 29.75 13.18
CA LEU A 338 -12.22 28.98 11.95
C LEU A 338 -11.67 29.78 10.77
N LEU A 339 -10.85 29.16 9.91
CA LEU A 339 -10.35 29.77 8.69
C LEU A 339 -10.42 28.81 7.50
N THR A 340 -11.24 29.18 6.52
CA THR A 340 -11.56 28.38 5.33
C THR A 340 -11.33 29.19 4.05
N GLY A 341 -11.41 28.52 2.89
CA GLY A 341 -11.26 29.19 1.59
C GLY A 341 -12.41 30.14 1.25
N ARG A 342 -13.58 30.01 1.91
CA ARG A 342 -14.76 30.85 1.66
C ARG A 342 -14.75 32.16 2.45
N ASP A 343 -13.93 32.27 3.49
CA ASP A 343 -13.85 33.47 4.33
C ASP A 343 -13.23 34.63 3.54
N LYS A 344 -13.95 35.76 3.44
CA LYS A 344 -13.58 36.95 2.67
C LYS A 344 -13.76 38.24 3.47
N GLY A 345 -13.00 39.27 3.09
CA GLY A 345 -13.10 40.61 3.66
C GLY A 345 -12.75 40.68 5.14
N ARG A 346 -13.49 41.50 5.90
CA ARG A 346 -13.17 41.88 7.29
C ARG A 346 -13.10 40.71 8.26
N ALA A 347 -13.90 39.67 8.08
CA ALA A 347 -13.88 38.49 8.94
C ALA A 347 -12.54 37.74 8.83
N ARG A 348 -12.03 37.57 7.60
CA ARG A 348 -10.72 36.97 7.35
C ARG A 348 -9.60 37.83 7.92
N GLU A 349 -9.63 39.13 7.69
CA GLU A 349 -8.63 40.07 8.21
C GLU A 349 -8.55 40.02 9.74
N SER A 350 -9.69 39.95 10.43
CA SER A 350 -9.74 39.82 11.89
C SER A 350 -9.04 38.55 12.38
N VAL A 351 -9.24 37.41 11.68
CA VAL A 351 -8.57 36.16 12.04
C VAL A 351 -7.07 36.24 11.79
N LEU A 352 -6.64 36.82 10.66
CA LEU A 352 -5.21 36.98 10.36
C LEU A 352 -4.51 37.88 11.39
N MET A 353 -5.14 39.00 11.76
CA MET A 353 -4.60 39.87 12.82
C MET A 353 -4.54 39.15 14.16
N GLY A 354 -5.59 38.41 14.53
CA GLY A 354 -5.63 37.66 15.78
C GLY A 354 -4.59 36.53 15.87
N LEU A 355 -4.25 35.92 14.73
CA LEU A 355 -3.16 34.94 14.66
C LEU A 355 -1.79 35.60 14.81
N LEU A 356 -1.61 36.77 14.20
CA LEU A 356 -0.36 37.53 14.24
C LEU A 356 -0.08 38.14 15.62
N ASP A 357 -1.09 38.66 16.31
CA ASP A 357 -0.96 39.23 17.66
C ASP A 357 -1.05 38.19 18.78
N GLY A 358 -1.56 36.98 18.47
CA GLY A 358 -1.70 35.86 19.39
C GLY A 358 -2.92 35.92 20.29
N SER A 359 -3.94 36.71 19.95
CA SER A 359 -5.25 36.68 20.60
C SER A 359 -6.08 35.44 20.22
N ILE A 360 -5.73 34.78 19.11
CA ILE A 360 -6.28 33.46 18.74
C ILE A 360 -5.29 32.38 19.17
N ASP A 361 -5.72 31.49 20.05
CA ASP A 361 -4.91 30.39 20.58
C ASP A 361 -4.86 29.19 19.63
N ILE A 362 -6.02 28.84 19.06
CA ILE A 362 -6.20 27.69 18.17
C ILE A 362 -6.90 28.12 16.89
N VAL A 363 -6.38 27.70 15.73
CA VAL A 363 -7.10 27.81 14.45
C VAL A 363 -7.46 26.44 13.90
N VAL A 364 -8.71 26.30 13.47
CA VAL A 364 -9.19 25.15 12.72
C VAL A 364 -9.43 25.60 11.28
N GLY A 365 -8.99 24.82 10.30
CA GLY A 365 -9.22 25.22 8.93
C GLY A 365 -8.81 24.20 7.88
N THR A 366 -8.96 24.61 6.63
CA THR A 366 -8.51 23.84 5.47
C THR A 366 -7.09 24.25 5.09
N HIS A 367 -6.63 23.89 3.88
CA HIS A 367 -5.35 24.37 3.34
C HIS A 367 -5.18 25.90 3.37
N ALA A 368 -6.27 26.66 3.55
CA ALA A 368 -6.26 28.12 3.73
C ALA A 368 -5.35 28.59 4.88
N ILE A 369 -5.21 27.80 5.95
CA ILE A 369 -4.44 28.19 7.15
C ILE A 369 -2.92 28.19 6.93
N PHE A 370 -2.45 27.71 5.77
CA PHE A 370 -1.03 27.65 5.39
C PHE A 370 -0.69 28.48 4.16
N GLN A 371 -1.64 29.27 3.65
CA GLN A 371 -1.35 30.25 2.60
C GLN A 371 -0.30 31.26 3.08
N ASP A 372 0.46 31.84 2.16
CA ASP A 372 1.57 32.74 2.50
C ASP A 372 1.15 33.90 3.41
N ALA A 373 -0.05 34.45 3.20
CA ALA A 373 -0.61 35.54 3.98
C ALA A 373 -0.98 35.19 5.45
N VAL A 374 -0.94 33.92 5.85
CA VAL A 374 -1.23 33.51 7.24
C VAL A 374 0.07 33.46 8.04
N GLU A 375 0.20 34.38 8.99
CA GLU A 375 1.33 34.47 9.91
C GLU A 375 0.85 34.24 11.35
N TYR A 376 1.67 33.54 12.13
CA TYR A 376 1.38 33.20 13.52
C TYR A 376 2.38 33.91 14.42
N ARG A 377 1.94 34.36 15.59
CA ARG A 377 2.85 34.86 16.63
C ARG A 377 3.83 33.79 17.10
N ASN A 378 3.31 32.58 17.40
CA ASN A 378 4.09 31.46 17.92
C ASN A 378 3.40 30.09 17.66
N LEU A 379 3.30 29.67 16.40
CA LEU A 379 2.80 28.33 16.07
C LEU A 379 3.82 27.26 16.52
N ALA A 380 3.39 26.36 17.42
CA ALA A 380 4.25 25.29 17.94
C ALA A 380 3.67 23.87 17.78
N LEU A 381 2.37 23.73 17.52
CA LEU A 381 1.75 22.42 17.26
C LEU A 381 0.81 22.48 16.06
N VAL A 382 0.92 21.48 15.18
CA VAL A 382 -0.01 21.26 14.07
C VAL A 382 -0.63 19.87 14.20
N VAL A 383 -1.96 19.83 14.15
CA VAL A 383 -2.76 18.61 14.07
C VAL A 383 -3.27 18.45 12.64
N ILE A 384 -3.07 17.29 12.03
CA ILE A 384 -3.53 16.99 10.67
C ILE A 384 -4.54 15.84 10.76
N ASP A 385 -5.81 16.12 10.45
CA ASP A 385 -6.84 15.08 10.36
C ASP A 385 -6.88 14.47 8.96
N GLU A 386 -7.14 13.16 8.86
CA GLU A 386 -7.10 12.39 7.60
C GLU A 386 -5.85 12.64 6.75
N GLN A 387 -4.67 12.40 7.34
CA GLN A 387 -3.38 12.74 6.73
C GLN A 387 -3.18 12.23 5.29
N HIS A 388 -3.80 11.11 4.92
CA HIS A 388 -3.66 10.48 3.61
C HIS A 388 -4.21 11.34 2.46
N ARG A 389 -4.99 12.38 2.75
CA ARG A 389 -5.50 13.34 1.76
C ARG A 389 -4.53 14.50 1.49
N PHE A 390 -3.43 14.61 2.24
CA PHE A 390 -2.49 15.72 2.17
C PHE A 390 -1.13 15.28 1.62
N GLY A 391 -0.60 16.03 0.65
CA GLY A 391 0.67 15.72 0.00
C GLY A 391 1.89 16.17 0.80
N VAL A 392 3.06 15.61 0.49
CA VAL A 392 4.35 15.93 1.14
C VAL A 392 4.67 17.44 1.13
N GLY A 393 4.32 18.14 0.05
CA GLY A 393 4.55 19.59 -0.07
C GLY A 393 3.82 20.43 0.99
N GLN A 394 2.65 19.98 1.45
CA GLN A 394 1.92 20.67 2.51
C GLN A 394 2.63 20.53 3.86
N ARG A 395 3.14 19.34 4.19
CA ARG A 395 3.95 19.10 5.41
C ARG A 395 5.19 20.00 5.48
N LEU A 396 5.85 20.24 4.34
CA LEU A 396 7.01 21.14 4.26
C LEU A 396 6.65 22.61 4.47
N MET A 397 5.45 23.04 4.03
CA MET A 397 4.96 24.39 4.30
C MET A 397 4.66 24.60 5.79
N LEU A 398 4.20 23.56 6.51
CA LEU A 398 3.98 23.60 7.96
C LEU A 398 5.27 23.87 8.73
N ALA A 399 6.34 23.15 8.36
CA ALA A 399 7.63 23.24 9.02
C ALA A 399 8.22 24.67 8.98
N ARG A 400 7.84 25.46 7.97
CA ARG A 400 8.37 26.81 7.71
C ARG A 400 7.55 27.94 8.34
N LYS A 401 6.33 27.66 8.83
CA LYS A 401 5.42 28.69 9.37
C LYS A 401 5.66 29.00 10.85
N GLY A 402 6.30 28.09 11.59
CA GLY A 402 6.74 28.32 12.96
C GLY A 402 8.10 29.01 13.01
N ARG A 403 8.39 29.71 14.12
CA ARG A 403 9.75 30.25 14.39
C ARG A 403 10.80 29.13 14.48
N ARG A 404 10.36 27.96 14.95
CA ARG A 404 11.05 26.67 14.92
C ARG A 404 10.11 25.65 14.29
N THR A 405 10.63 24.49 13.90
CA THR A 405 9.79 23.40 13.39
C THR A 405 8.72 23.05 14.44
N PRO A 406 7.42 23.19 14.13
CA PRO A 406 6.34 22.86 15.06
C PRO A 406 6.24 21.35 15.25
N HIS A 407 5.78 20.94 16.43
CA HIS A 407 5.35 19.57 16.70
C HIS A 407 4.19 19.21 15.75
N THR A 408 4.16 17.97 15.25
CA THR A 408 3.17 17.49 14.30
C THR A 408 2.48 16.23 14.81
N LEU A 409 1.16 16.29 14.94
CA LEU A 409 0.28 15.18 15.26
C LEU A 409 -0.61 14.87 14.06
N ALA A 410 -0.33 13.78 13.35
CA ALA A 410 -1.22 13.28 12.31
C ALA A 410 -2.28 12.35 12.93
N MET A 411 -3.50 12.38 12.39
CA MET A 411 -4.58 11.50 12.77
C MET A 411 -5.10 10.75 11.54
N THR A 412 -5.53 9.51 11.76
CA THR A 412 -6.27 8.77 10.74
C THR A 412 -7.41 8.00 11.38
N ALA A 413 -8.56 8.00 10.70
CA ALA A 413 -9.70 7.19 11.10
C ALA A 413 -9.63 5.76 10.58
N THR A 414 -8.79 5.50 9.58
CA THR A 414 -8.55 4.16 9.04
C THR A 414 -7.48 3.49 9.88
N PRO A 415 -7.78 2.39 10.57
CA PRO A 415 -6.75 1.57 11.19
C PRO A 415 -5.78 1.10 10.11
N ILE A 416 -4.48 1.37 10.30
CA ILE A 416 -3.44 0.95 9.38
C ILE A 416 -2.80 -0.31 9.96
N PRO A 417 -2.63 -1.38 9.17
CA PRO A 417 -1.89 -2.56 9.61
C PRO A 417 -0.53 -2.17 10.18
N ARG A 418 -0.08 -2.89 11.21
CA ARG A 418 1.25 -2.67 11.79
C ARG A 418 2.34 -2.77 10.73
N THR A 419 2.22 -3.77 9.85
CA THR A 419 3.16 -4.03 8.76
C THR A 419 3.24 -2.83 7.80
N LEU A 420 2.09 -2.26 7.39
CA LEU A 420 2.07 -1.06 6.56
C LEU A 420 2.58 0.18 7.29
N THR A 421 2.29 0.30 8.58
CA THR A 421 2.77 1.41 9.40
C THR A 421 4.29 1.41 9.47
N LEU A 422 4.93 0.25 9.66
CA LEU A 422 6.39 0.12 9.64
C LEU A 422 6.99 0.41 8.27
N ALA A 423 6.32 0.00 7.19
CA ALA A 423 6.81 0.15 5.83
C ALA A 423 6.73 1.60 5.30
N GLN A 424 5.66 2.33 5.63
CA GLN A 424 5.37 3.65 5.05
C GLN A 424 5.47 4.83 6.02
N TYR A 425 5.24 4.58 7.31
CA TYR A 425 5.17 5.61 8.35
C TYR A 425 6.16 5.33 9.48
N GLY A 426 7.18 4.50 9.24
CA GLY A 426 8.17 4.11 10.25
C GLY A 426 9.01 5.26 10.77
N GLU A 427 8.99 6.43 10.12
CA GLU A 427 9.59 7.66 10.61
C GLU A 427 8.78 8.34 11.72
N MET A 428 7.51 7.96 11.90
CA MET A 428 6.59 8.52 12.89
C MET A 428 6.46 7.63 14.13
N GLU A 429 6.30 8.22 15.31
CA GLU A 429 5.80 7.49 16.49
C GLU A 429 4.32 7.17 16.30
N VAL A 430 3.81 6.09 16.91
CA VAL A 430 2.41 5.67 16.71
C VAL A 430 1.72 5.51 18.06
N SER A 431 0.61 6.23 18.26
CA SER A 431 -0.33 5.99 19.36
C SER A 431 -1.58 5.31 18.81
N ARG A 432 -2.07 4.28 19.52
CA ARG A 432 -3.26 3.52 19.11
C ARG A 432 -4.39 3.69 20.12
N LEU A 433 -5.57 4.04 19.61
CA LEU A 433 -6.83 4.02 20.35
C LEU A 433 -7.55 2.69 20.05
N ASP A 434 -7.20 1.68 20.83
CA ASP A 434 -7.69 0.29 20.74
C ASP A 434 -8.92 0.00 21.61
N GLU A 435 -9.41 1.01 22.34
CA GLU A 435 -10.59 0.93 23.20
C GLU A 435 -11.76 1.75 22.63
N LEU A 436 -12.98 1.19 22.68
CA LEU A 436 -14.20 1.92 22.36
C LEU A 436 -14.59 2.84 23.52
N PRO A 437 -15.08 4.07 23.26
CA PRO A 437 -15.57 4.94 24.32
C PRO A 437 -16.75 4.34 25.11
N PRO A 438 -16.91 4.69 26.40
CA PRO A 438 -18.02 4.24 27.21
C PRO A 438 -19.37 4.63 26.59
N GLY A 439 -20.35 3.72 26.61
CA GLY A 439 -21.71 3.94 26.11
C GLY A 439 -21.95 3.55 24.64
N ARG A 440 -20.89 3.23 23.88
CA ARG A 440 -21.04 2.78 22.49
C ARG A 440 -21.46 1.31 22.42
N GLN A 441 -22.55 1.03 21.71
CA GLN A 441 -23.03 -0.34 21.50
C GLN A 441 -22.44 -0.95 20.23
N ALA A 442 -22.31 -2.27 20.22
CA ALA A 442 -21.95 -3.05 19.05
C ALA A 442 -22.96 -2.86 17.91
N ILE A 443 -22.47 -2.69 16.68
CA ILE A 443 -23.29 -2.59 15.47
C ILE A 443 -23.68 -3.99 15.03
N ASP A 444 -24.98 -4.28 14.99
CA ASP A 444 -25.51 -5.55 14.47
C ASP A 444 -25.32 -5.58 12.95
N THR A 445 -24.31 -6.34 12.51
CA THR A 445 -23.92 -6.42 11.10
C THR A 445 -24.47 -7.70 10.48
N ARG A 446 -25.25 -7.59 9.41
CA ARG A 446 -25.91 -8.72 8.75
C ARG A 446 -25.62 -8.73 7.24
N VAL A 447 -25.28 -9.89 6.72
CA VAL A 447 -25.12 -10.12 5.27
C VAL A 447 -26.43 -10.67 4.71
N ILE A 448 -27.00 -9.97 3.73
CA ILE A 448 -28.32 -10.27 3.15
C ILE A 448 -28.19 -10.43 1.63
N ALA A 449 -28.90 -11.40 1.06
CA ALA A 449 -28.94 -11.60 -0.38
C ALA A 449 -29.77 -10.48 -1.06
N VAL A 450 -29.30 -9.97 -2.21
CA VAL A 450 -29.95 -8.86 -2.93
C VAL A 450 -31.41 -9.14 -3.31
N GLU A 451 -31.80 -10.41 -3.44
CA GLU A 451 -33.18 -10.84 -3.72
C GLU A 451 -34.15 -10.40 -2.61
N ARG A 452 -33.63 -10.19 -1.39
CA ARG A 452 -34.40 -9.72 -0.24
C ARG A 452 -34.44 -8.19 -0.14
N MET A 453 -34.11 -7.46 -1.20
CA MET A 453 -34.17 -6.00 -1.25
C MET A 453 -35.54 -5.44 -0.84
N GLY A 454 -36.62 -6.15 -1.17
CA GLY A 454 -37.98 -5.78 -0.74
C GLY A 454 -38.12 -5.71 0.79
N ASP A 455 -37.63 -6.75 1.49
CA ASP A 455 -37.61 -6.81 2.95
C ASP A 455 -36.80 -5.65 3.54
N VAL A 456 -35.63 -5.37 2.95
CA VAL A 456 -34.72 -4.29 3.39
C VAL A 456 -35.41 -2.94 3.25
N THR A 457 -36.08 -2.69 2.12
CA THR A 457 -36.79 -1.43 1.87
C THR A 457 -37.99 -1.27 2.82
N GLN A 458 -38.67 -2.36 3.19
CA GLN A 458 -39.75 -2.32 4.19
C GLN A 458 -39.21 -2.10 5.61
N ALA A 459 -38.07 -2.69 5.95
CA ALA A 459 -37.39 -2.43 7.21
C ALA A 459 -36.92 -0.97 7.31
N LEU A 460 -36.38 -0.42 6.21
CA LEU A 460 -36.05 0.99 6.10
C LEU A 460 -37.28 1.88 6.34
N ALA A 461 -38.42 1.57 5.72
CA ALA A 461 -39.65 2.35 5.93
C ALA A 461 -40.04 2.43 7.42
N ARG A 462 -40.07 1.29 8.13
CA ARG A 462 -40.35 1.25 9.57
C ARG A 462 -39.34 2.05 10.39
N HIS A 463 -38.07 2.03 9.99
CA HIS A 463 -36.99 2.77 10.65
C HIS A 463 -37.18 4.28 10.53
N LEU A 464 -37.53 4.77 9.33
CA LEU A 464 -37.77 6.19 9.08
C LEU A 464 -39.07 6.66 9.76
N GLU A 465 -40.14 5.84 9.75
CA GLU A 465 -41.39 6.11 10.49
C GLU A 465 -41.16 6.24 12.00
N GLY A 466 -40.22 5.47 12.55
CA GLY A 466 -39.77 5.58 13.94
C GLY A 466 -38.92 6.83 14.25
N GLY A 467 -38.72 7.72 13.28
CA GLY A 467 -37.93 8.96 13.43
C GLY A 467 -36.41 8.78 13.25
N GLY A 468 -35.97 7.56 12.95
CA GLY A 468 -34.56 7.25 12.70
C GLY A 468 -34.07 7.80 11.36
N GLN A 469 -32.75 7.93 11.23
CA GLN A 469 -32.11 8.25 9.95
C GLN A 469 -31.30 7.05 9.45
N ALA A 470 -31.10 7.00 8.13
CA ALA A 470 -30.41 5.90 7.48
C ALA A 470 -29.47 6.37 6.36
N TYR A 471 -28.41 5.60 6.16
CA TYR A 471 -27.51 5.69 5.02
C TYR A 471 -27.79 4.55 4.04
N TRP A 472 -27.72 4.87 2.75
CA TRP A 472 -27.83 3.90 1.67
C TRP A 472 -26.68 4.10 0.68
N VAL A 473 -25.76 3.14 0.65
CA VAL A 473 -24.51 3.23 -0.11
C VAL A 473 -24.58 2.37 -1.37
N CYS A 474 -24.37 3.00 -2.51
CA CYS A 474 -24.25 2.36 -3.81
C CYS A 474 -22.77 2.15 -4.18
N PRO A 475 -22.43 1.02 -4.85
CA PRO A 475 -21.06 0.71 -5.26
C PRO A 475 -20.54 1.67 -6.35
N MET A 476 -19.21 1.80 -6.41
CA MET A 476 -18.46 2.36 -7.53
C MET A 476 -17.72 1.22 -8.26
N VAL A 477 -17.77 1.19 -9.58
CA VAL A 477 -16.99 0.32 -10.46
C VAL A 477 -15.71 1.05 -10.86
N ARG A 478 -14.55 0.43 -10.58
CA ARG A 478 -13.22 1.04 -10.76
C ARG A 478 -12.90 1.48 -12.21
N ASP A 479 -13.66 1.04 -13.21
CA ASP A 479 -13.34 1.26 -14.62
C ASP A 479 -14.33 2.19 -15.39
N ASN A 480 -15.54 2.49 -14.85
CA ASN A 480 -16.56 3.29 -15.54
C ASN A 480 -17.34 4.23 -14.60
N GLU A 481 -16.81 5.44 -14.36
CA GLU A 481 -17.46 6.44 -13.49
C GLU A 481 -18.87 6.85 -13.97
N SER A 482 -19.19 6.73 -15.26
CA SER A 482 -20.50 7.10 -15.82
C SER A 482 -21.62 6.13 -15.43
N ASP A 483 -21.34 4.83 -15.36
CA ASP A 483 -22.33 3.80 -15.06
C ASP A 483 -22.70 3.80 -13.57
N ASP A 484 -21.75 4.17 -12.71
CA ASP A 484 -21.90 4.24 -11.25
C ASP A 484 -22.86 5.34 -10.80
N LEU A 485 -22.80 6.48 -11.48
CA LEU A 485 -23.67 7.62 -11.20
C LEU A 485 -25.11 7.27 -11.57
N ALA A 486 -25.30 6.63 -12.72
CA ALA A 486 -26.62 6.18 -13.16
C ALA A 486 -27.24 5.21 -12.14
N ALA A 487 -26.45 4.33 -11.52
CA ALA A 487 -26.94 3.42 -10.48
C ALA A 487 -27.37 4.15 -9.20
N ALA A 488 -26.57 5.10 -8.72
CA ALA A 488 -26.90 5.90 -7.53
C ALA A 488 -28.11 6.82 -7.78
N GLU A 489 -28.20 7.46 -8.95
CA GLU A 489 -29.34 8.29 -9.36
C GLU A 489 -30.62 7.48 -9.53
N ALA A 490 -30.54 6.29 -10.15
CA ALA A 490 -31.69 5.40 -10.29
C ALA A 490 -32.19 4.92 -8.92
N ARG A 491 -31.28 4.57 -8.02
CA ARG A 491 -31.64 4.18 -6.64
C ARG A 491 -32.28 5.36 -5.89
N TYR A 492 -31.70 6.55 -6.02
CA TYR A 492 -32.28 7.76 -5.45
C TYR A 492 -33.67 8.05 -5.99
N ALA A 493 -33.90 7.95 -7.30
CA ALA A 493 -35.21 8.17 -7.91
C ALA A 493 -36.26 7.20 -7.35
N GLY A 494 -35.95 5.90 -7.28
CA GLY A 494 -36.88 4.90 -6.73
C GLY A 494 -37.15 5.06 -5.24
N LEU A 495 -36.15 5.46 -4.45
CA LEU A 495 -36.35 5.74 -3.01
C LEU A 495 -37.11 7.05 -2.79
N ARG A 496 -36.86 8.08 -3.60
CA ARG A 496 -37.58 9.36 -3.55
C ARG A 496 -39.05 9.20 -3.94
N GLU A 497 -39.37 8.34 -4.90
CA GLU A 497 -40.77 8.01 -5.24
C GLU A 497 -41.52 7.45 -4.02
N ARG A 498 -40.85 6.67 -3.17
CA ARG A 498 -41.43 6.04 -1.99
C ARG A 498 -41.43 6.93 -0.73
N PHE A 499 -40.36 7.69 -0.51
CA PHE A 499 -40.11 8.43 0.74
C PHE A 499 -40.15 9.96 0.56
N GLY A 500 -40.40 10.46 -0.65
CA GLY A 500 -40.55 11.88 -0.94
C GLY A 500 -39.27 12.70 -0.68
N GLU A 501 -39.45 13.91 -0.17
CA GLU A 501 -38.36 14.89 0.06
C GLU A 501 -37.43 14.53 1.23
N ASP A 502 -37.72 13.47 1.97
CA ASP A 502 -36.85 12.95 3.05
C ASP A 502 -35.57 12.28 2.53
N VAL A 503 -35.47 12.06 1.22
CA VAL A 503 -34.30 11.46 0.57
C VAL A 503 -33.40 12.53 -0.03
N VAL A 504 -32.10 12.44 0.23
CA VAL A 504 -31.07 13.26 -0.42
C VAL A 504 -30.01 12.37 -1.07
N LEU A 505 -29.37 12.89 -2.12
CA LEU A 505 -28.35 12.20 -2.90
C LEU A 505 -26.99 12.90 -2.77
N VAL A 506 -25.92 12.13 -2.57
CA VAL A 506 -24.54 12.62 -2.58
C VAL A 506 -23.63 11.70 -3.42
N HIS A 507 -22.99 12.25 -4.46
CA HIS A 507 -21.99 11.52 -5.25
C HIS A 507 -20.88 12.44 -5.74
N GLY A 508 -19.79 11.86 -6.27
CA GLY A 508 -18.53 12.56 -6.58
C GLY A 508 -18.65 13.70 -7.59
N GLN A 509 -19.58 13.61 -8.54
CA GLN A 509 -19.79 14.63 -9.57
C GLN A 509 -20.70 15.80 -9.16
N LEU A 510 -21.36 15.74 -8.00
CA LEU A 510 -22.13 16.90 -7.52
C LEU A 510 -21.19 18.09 -7.27
N ARG A 511 -21.67 19.29 -7.62
CA ARG A 511 -21.02 20.55 -7.26
C ARG A 511 -20.84 20.62 -5.73
N PRO A 512 -19.70 21.11 -5.22
CA PRO A 512 -19.44 21.18 -3.79
C PRO A 512 -20.58 21.80 -2.99
N GLU A 513 -21.20 22.86 -3.49
CA GLU A 513 -22.31 23.56 -2.84
C GLU A 513 -23.56 22.67 -2.70
N ALA A 514 -23.83 21.82 -3.70
CA ALA A 514 -24.96 20.90 -3.68
C ALA A 514 -24.71 19.72 -2.73
N LYS A 515 -23.47 19.23 -2.65
CA LYS A 515 -23.06 18.22 -1.67
C LYS A 515 -23.22 18.75 -0.26
N ASP A 516 -22.68 19.95 0.01
CA ASP A 516 -22.76 20.60 1.33
C ASP A 516 -24.22 20.76 1.75
N ALA A 517 -25.09 21.28 0.87
CA ALA A 517 -26.52 21.46 1.17
C ALA A 517 -27.25 20.13 1.44
N ALA A 518 -26.98 19.07 0.67
CA ALA A 518 -27.57 17.75 0.89
C ALA A 518 -27.11 17.15 2.23
N MET A 519 -25.82 17.27 2.55
CA MET A 519 -25.25 16.80 3.82
C MET A 519 -25.79 17.60 5.01
N GLU A 520 -25.94 18.92 4.90
CA GLU A 520 -26.55 19.77 5.93
C GLU A 520 -27.99 19.37 6.21
N ARG A 521 -28.79 19.13 5.16
CA ARG A 521 -30.18 18.67 5.31
C ARG A 521 -30.26 17.34 6.06
N PHE A 522 -29.37 16.40 5.75
CA PHE A 522 -29.31 15.11 6.42
C PHE A 522 -28.81 15.25 7.87
N ALA A 523 -27.72 15.98 8.11
CA ALA A 523 -27.18 16.18 9.45
C ALA A 523 -28.16 16.92 10.38
N GLY A 524 -28.93 17.89 9.85
CA GLY A 524 -29.97 18.62 10.57
C GLY A 524 -31.27 17.82 10.79
N GLY A 525 -31.36 16.59 10.28
CA GLY A 525 -32.54 15.73 10.45
C GLY A 525 -33.75 16.09 9.57
N THR A 526 -33.61 17.08 8.68
CA THR A 526 -34.64 17.46 7.69
C THR A 526 -34.77 16.47 6.53
N ALA A 527 -33.72 15.70 6.26
CA ALA A 527 -33.76 14.53 5.41
C ALA A 527 -33.48 13.29 6.27
N LYS A 528 -34.28 12.23 6.09
CA LYS A 528 -34.16 11.00 6.88
C LYS A 528 -33.29 9.94 6.21
N LEU A 529 -33.08 10.04 4.90
CA LEU A 529 -32.31 9.06 4.12
C LEU A 529 -31.26 9.73 3.24
N LEU A 530 -30.00 9.32 3.38
CA LEU A 530 -28.91 9.73 2.50
C LEU A 530 -28.52 8.59 1.56
N VAL A 531 -28.78 8.76 0.27
CA VAL A 531 -28.28 7.87 -0.79
C VAL A 531 -26.94 8.41 -1.27
N ALA A 532 -25.92 7.57 -1.37
CA ALA A 532 -24.64 8.03 -1.87
C ALA A 532 -23.76 6.94 -2.47
N THR A 533 -22.71 7.36 -3.17
CA THR A 533 -21.59 6.49 -3.51
C THR A 533 -20.54 6.48 -2.39
N THR A 534 -19.36 5.89 -2.63
CA THR A 534 -18.19 5.85 -1.73
C THR A 534 -17.73 7.22 -1.19
N VAL A 535 -18.28 8.31 -1.70
CA VAL A 535 -17.94 9.69 -1.30
C VAL A 535 -18.38 10.04 0.14
N ILE A 536 -19.22 9.24 0.82
CA ILE A 536 -19.48 9.40 2.27
C ILE A 536 -18.27 9.00 3.15
N GLU A 537 -17.12 8.62 2.56
CA GLU A 537 -15.85 8.60 3.29
C GLU A 537 -15.57 9.94 4.02
N VAL A 538 -16.20 11.06 3.63
CA VAL A 538 -16.03 12.36 4.30
C VAL A 538 -17.01 12.56 5.46
N GLY A 539 -16.55 12.17 6.66
CA GLY A 539 -16.60 13.04 7.84
C GLY A 539 -17.88 13.24 8.65
N VAL A 540 -19.08 13.24 8.07
CA VAL A 540 -20.25 13.78 8.80
C VAL A 540 -20.72 12.83 9.91
N ASP A 541 -20.81 13.37 11.12
CA ASP A 541 -21.35 12.70 12.30
C ASP A 541 -22.84 12.99 12.44
N VAL A 542 -23.67 11.96 12.31
CA VAL A 542 -25.13 12.06 12.50
C VAL A 542 -25.53 11.06 13.59
N PRO A 543 -25.63 11.48 14.87
CA PRO A 543 -25.92 10.58 15.98
C PRO A 543 -27.24 9.81 15.86
N ASN A 544 -28.23 10.39 15.17
CA ASN A 544 -29.54 9.79 14.92
C ASN A 544 -29.55 8.78 13.75
N ALA A 545 -28.45 8.69 12.99
CA ALA A 545 -28.30 7.71 11.92
C ALA A 545 -27.87 6.35 12.50
N THR A 546 -28.83 5.42 12.56
CA THR A 546 -28.68 4.12 13.21
C THR A 546 -28.84 2.94 12.25
N LEU A 547 -29.15 3.20 10.97
CA LEU A 547 -29.24 2.17 9.93
C LEU A 547 -28.27 2.47 8.78
N MET A 548 -27.44 1.49 8.43
CA MET A 548 -26.53 1.53 7.27
C MET A 548 -26.92 0.41 6.31
N VAL A 549 -27.17 0.73 5.03
CA VAL A 549 -27.40 -0.24 3.97
C VAL A 549 -26.32 -0.07 2.91
N ILE A 550 -25.62 -1.15 2.57
CA ILE A 550 -24.56 -1.15 1.56
C ILE A 550 -24.94 -2.14 0.45
N GLU A 551 -25.17 -1.64 -0.76
CA GLU A 551 -25.44 -2.45 -1.94
C GLU A 551 -24.17 -3.08 -2.52
N GLN A 552 -24.27 -4.33 -2.98
CA GLN A 552 -23.15 -5.08 -3.58
C GLN A 552 -21.87 -5.00 -2.73
N ALA A 553 -22.01 -5.27 -1.43
CA ALA A 553 -20.94 -5.14 -0.44
C ALA A 553 -19.67 -5.94 -0.80
N GLU A 554 -19.80 -7.02 -1.58
CA GLU A 554 -18.68 -7.80 -2.11
C GLU A 554 -17.69 -7.00 -2.99
N ARG A 555 -18.14 -5.87 -3.56
CA ARG A 555 -17.32 -5.01 -4.41
C ARG A 555 -16.41 -4.06 -3.64
N PHE A 556 -16.66 -3.88 -2.33
CA PHE A 556 -15.90 -2.97 -1.49
C PHE A 556 -14.74 -3.68 -0.81
N GLY A 557 -13.63 -2.97 -0.60
CA GLY A 557 -12.54 -3.43 0.27
C GLY A 557 -12.98 -3.47 1.74
N LEU A 558 -12.29 -4.27 2.57
CA LEU A 558 -12.70 -4.48 3.96
C LEU A 558 -12.57 -3.18 4.77
N ALA A 559 -11.51 -2.41 4.54
CA ALA A 559 -11.32 -1.09 5.16
C ALA A 559 -12.46 -0.10 4.81
N GLN A 560 -12.94 -0.10 3.57
CA GLN A 560 -14.04 0.77 3.14
C GLN A 560 -15.36 0.35 3.80
N LEU A 561 -15.66 -0.95 3.83
CA LEU A 561 -16.84 -1.48 4.53
C LEU A 561 -16.81 -1.12 6.02
N HIS A 562 -15.64 -1.19 6.65
CA HIS A 562 -15.44 -0.82 8.04
C HIS A 562 -15.68 0.68 8.28
N GLN A 563 -15.12 1.56 7.46
CA GLN A 563 -15.37 3.01 7.55
C GLN A 563 -16.84 3.36 7.35
N LEU A 564 -17.51 2.74 6.37
CA LEU A 564 -18.93 2.92 6.12
C LEU A 564 -19.74 2.44 7.33
N ARG A 565 -19.49 1.23 7.84
CA ARG A 565 -20.14 0.71 9.06
C ARG A 565 -19.95 1.67 10.24
N GLY A 566 -18.77 2.26 10.41
CA GLY A 566 -18.46 3.24 11.47
C GLY A 566 -19.19 4.58 11.37
N ARG A 567 -19.95 4.84 10.29
CA ARG A 567 -20.81 6.03 10.16
C ARG A 567 -22.09 5.94 10.99
N VAL A 568 -22.49 4.74 11.41
CA VAL A 568 -23.60 4.52 12.35
C VAL A 568 -23.07 4.12 13.74
N GLY A 569 -23.95 4.10 14.75
CA GLY A 569 -23.55 3.75 16.12
C GLY A 569 -22.81 4.86 16.85
N ARG A 570 -23.19 6.11 16.58
CA ARG A 570 -22.64 7.31 17.23
C ARG A 570 -23.52 7.87 18.37
N GLY A 571 -24.81 7.53 18.38
CA GLY A 571 -25.72 7.79 19.49
C GLY A 571 -25.90 6.57 20.40
N GLU A 572 -26.83 6.69 21.36
CA GLU A 572 -27.19 5.60 22.29
C GLU A 572 -28.07 4.51 21.65
N GLY A 573 -28.61 4.77 20.46
CA GLY A 573 -29.50 3.86 19.75
C GLY A 573 -28.77 2.62 19.20
N LYS A 574 -29.43 1.46 19.28
CA LYS A 574 -28.98 0.23 18.62
C LYS A 574 -28.83 0.47 17.12
N SER A 575 -27.63 0.24 16.61
CA SER A 575 -27.31 0.48 15.20
C SER A 575 -27.16 -0.82 14.43
N VAL A 576 -27.61 -0.81 13.18
CA VAL A 576 -27.66 -1.97 12.30
C VAL A 576 -26.95 -1.65 10.98
N CYS A 577 -26.12 -2.58 10.52
CA CYS A 577 -25.45 -2.50 9.22
C CYS A 577 -25.86 -3.70 8.35
N LEU A 578 -26.50 -3.43 7.21
CA LEU A 578 -26.97 -4.41 6.25
C LEU A 578 -26.06 -4.42 5.03
N LEU A 579 -25.34 -5.51 4.84
CA LEU A 579 -24.44 -5.75 3.71
C LEU A 579 -25.20 -6.58 2.67
N LEU A 580 -25.65 -5.94 1.58
CA LEU A 580 -26.36 -6.63 0.51
C LEU A 580 -25.37 -7.23 -0.47
N ARG A 581 -25.51 -8.53 -0.74
CA ARG A 581 -24.61 -9.26 -1.63
C ARG A 581 -25.31 -9.82 -2.86
N GLY A 582 -24.59 -9.89 -3.97
CA GLY A 582 -25.00 -10.67 -5.14
C GLY A 582 -25.04 -12.18 -4.89
N ASN A 583 -25.47 -12.92 -5.91
CA ASN A 583 -25.53 -14.38 -5.90
C ASN A 583 -24.19 -15.06 -6.19
N ALA A 584 -23.37 -14.45 -7.05
CA ALA A 584 -22.05 -14.97 -7.42
C ALA A 584 -20.98 -14.29 -6.56
N LEU A 585 -20.46 -15.01 -5.57
CA LEU A 585 -19.36 -14.55 -4.71
C LEU A 585 -18.11 -15.38 -4.94
N SER A 586 -16.96 -14.73 -5.10
CA SER A 586 -15.65 -15.38 -4.96
C SER A 586 -15.42 -15.84 -3.51
N GLU A 587 -14.51 -16.79 -3.30
CA GLU A 587 -14.12 -17.22 -1.95
C GLU A 587 -13.55 -16.05 -1.13
N THR A 588 -12.76 -15.17 -1.76
CA THR A 588 -12.23 -13.95 -1.13
C THR A 588 -13.34 -12.99 -0.68
N ALA A 589 -14.39 -12.81 -1.49
CA ALA A 589 -15.53 -11.97 -1.12
C ALA A 589 -16.34 -12.57 0.03
N LYS A 590 -16.50 -13.90 0.07
CA LYS A 590 -17.16 -14.60 1.18
C LYS A 590 -16.40 -14.41 2.49
N GLN A 591 -15.08 -14.61 2.47
CA GLN A 591 -14.22 -14.42 3.64
C GLN A 591 -14.30 -12.97 4.15
N ARG A 592 -14.17 -11.98 3.25
CA ARG A 592 -14.28 -10.55 3.59
C ARG A 592 -15.60 -10.20 4.29
N LEU A 593 -16.73 -10.65 3.72
CA LEU A 593 -18.05 -10.38 4.30
C LEU A 593 -18.27 -11.13 5.64
N SER A 594 -17.68 -12.32 5.81
CA SER A 594 -17.72 -13.05 7.09
C SER A 594 -16.94 -12.30 8.17
N LEU A 595 -15.73 -11.83 7.87
CA LEU A 595 -14.92 -11.03 8.79
C LEU A 595 -15.64 -9.75 9.23
N MET A 596 -16.29 -9.03 8.31
CA MET A 596 -17.10 -7.85 8.65
C MET A 596 -18.23 -8.14 9.64
N ARG A 597 -18.77 -9.35 9.63
CA ARG A 597 -19.83 -9.79 10.54
C ARG A 597 -19.27 -10.23 11.90
N GLU A 598 -18.12 -10.88 11.90
CA GLU A 598 -17.54 -11.52 13.09
C GLU A 598 -16.78 -10.55 13.99
N THR A 599 -16.14 -9.53 13.43
CA THR A 599 -15.34 -8.58 14.20
C THR A 599 -15.74 -7.12 13.95
N GLN A 600 -15.67 -6.35 15.03
CA GLN A 600 -15.78 -4.89 14.98
C GLN A 600 -14.42 -4.19 15.04
N ASP A 601 -13.37 -4.91 15.45
CA ASP A 601 -12.03 -4.39 15.58
C ASP A 601 -11.47 -4.00 14.21
N GLY A 602 -11.37 -2.70 13.99
CA GLY A 602 -10.85 -2.13 12.76
C GLY A 602 -9.38 -2.43 12.49
N PHE A 603 -8.55 -2.61 13.53
CA PHE A 603 -7.14 -2.99 13.35
C PHE A 603 -7.02 -4.42 12.85
N ARG A 604 -7.79 -5.34 13.44
CA ARG A 604 -7.85 -6.73 12.95
C ARG A 604 -8.38 -6.78 11.52
N LEU A 605 -9.45 -6.03 11.22
CA LEU A 605 -9.97 -5.95 9.85
C LEU A 605 -8.94 -5.40 8.86
N ALA A 606 -8.09 -4.45 9.27
CA ALA A 606 -7.06 -3.92 8.41
C ALA A 606 -5.96 -4.95 8.10
N GLU A 607 -5.49 -5.72 9.08
CA GLU A 607 -4.51 -6.80 8.87
C GLU A 607 -5.07 -7.87 7.92
N GLU A 608 -6.31 -8.31 8.14
CA GLU A 608 -6.96 -9.32 7.30
C GLU A 608 -7.24 -8.78 5.88
N ASP A 609 -7.54 -7.48 5.71
CA ASP A 609 -7.68 -6.85 4.38
C ASP A 609 -6.36 -6.91 3.62
N LEU A 610 -5.24 -6.72 4.33
CA LEU A 610 -3.90 -6.80 3.77
C LEU A 610 -3.63 -8.20 3.25
N GLU A 611 -3.92 -9.22 4.07
CA GLU A 611 -3.77 -10.64 3.72
C GLU A 611 -4.64 -11.03 2.52
N LEU A 612 -5.93 -10.65 2.55
CA LEU A 612 -6.90 -11.02 1.51
C LEU A 612 -6.65 -10.35 0.15
N ARG A 613 -5.98 -9.19 0.12
CA ARG A 613 -5.64 -8.50 -1.14
C ARG A 613 -4.43 -9.10 -1.85
N GLY A 614 -3.55 -9.80 -1.11
CA GLY A 614 -2.26 -10.24 -1.65
C GLY A 614 -1.32 -9.06 -1.97
N GLY A 615 -0.04 -9.35 -2.21
CA GLY A 615 1.01 -8.33 -2.31
C GLY A 615 0.93 -7.34 -3.47
N GLY A 616 0.03 -7.55 -4.43
CA GLY A 616 -0.06 -6.73 -5.65
C GLY A 616 -0.61 -5.31 -5.43
N GLU A 617 -1.37 -5.05 -4.36
CA GLU A 617 -1.97 -3.73 -4.07
C GLU A 617 -1.44 -3.06 -2.80
N LEU A 618 -0.50 -3.69 -2.07
CA LEU A 618 0.08 -3.19 -0.82
C LEU A 618 0.48 -1.70 -0.86
N LEU A 619 0.93 -1.25 -2.03
CA LEU A 619 1.61 0.04 -2.21
C LEU A 619 0.91 0.93 -3.25
N GLY A 620 -0.38 0.70 -3.52
CA GLY A 620 -1.28 1.57 -4.28
C GLY A 620 -0.59 2.53 -5.26
N THR A 621 -0.56 2.16 -6.54
CA THR A 621 -0.03 2.97 -7.65
C THR A 621 -0.17 4.50 -7.48
N ARG A 622 0.99 5.18 -7.47
CA ARG A 622 1.25 6.56 -7.95
C ARG A 622 0.87 7.79 -7.09
N GLN A 623 0.56 7.70 -5.79
CA GLN A 623 0.17 8.92 -5.03
C GLN A 623 1.24 9.56 -4.12
N SER A 624 2.39 8.95 -3.94
CA SER A 624 3.59 9.58 -3.38
C SER A 624 4.80 8.98 -4.10
N GLY A 625 5.90 9.72 -4.26
CA GLY A 625 7.11 9.27 -4.95
C GLY A 625 7.85 8.07 -4.31
N ASP A 626 7.19 7.28 -3.47
CA ASP A 626 7.72 6.06 -2.87
C ASP A 626 7.67 4.90 -3.87
N THR A 627 8.80 4.24 -4.03
CA THR A 627 8.90 3.06 -4.91
C THR A 627 8.33 1.86 -4.17
N PRO A 628 7.41 1.08 -4.78
CA PRO A 628 6.93 -0.16 -4.17
C PRO A 628 8.09 -1.15 -3.95
N PHE A 629 7.98 -2.02 -2.95
CA PHE A 629 8.89 -3.17 -2.81
C PHE A 629 8.86 -3.99 -4.09
N ARG A 630 10.04 -4.27 -4.64
CA ARG A 630 10.22 -4.95 -5.93
C ARG A 630 10.55 -6.42 -5.76
N ILE A 631 11.17 -6.78 -4.63
CA ILE A 631 11.68 -8.12 -4.36
C ILE A 631 10.78 -8.81 -3.34
N ALA A 632 10.51 -8.15 -2.23
CA ALA A 632 9.75 -8.74 -1.14
C ALA A 632 8.25 -8.86 -1.52
N ASP A 633 7.73 -10.07 -1.48
CA ASP A 633 6.28 -10.31 -1.58
C ASP A 633 5.57 -10.01 -0.24
N LEU A 634 4.24 -10.08 -0.21
CA LEU A 634 3.47 -9.78 1.00
C LEU A 634 3.76 -10.72 2.17
N GLU A 635 3.91 -12.02 1.90
CA GLU A 635 4.15 -13.03 2.93
C GLU A 635 5.52 -12.77 3.57
N GLN A 636 6.53 -12.51 2.74
CA GLN A 636 7.87 -12.11 3.16
C GLN A 636 7.83 -10.78 3.92
N ILE A 637 7.09 -9.77 3.45
CA ILE A 637 6.96 -8.49 4.14
C ILE A 637 6.39 -8.68 5.55
N GLN A 638 5.31 -9.45 5.71
CA GLN A 638 4.69 -9.69 7.02
C GLN A 638 5.65 -10.41 7.98
N ARG A 639 6.39 -11.40 7.49
CA ARG A 639 7.32 -12.20 8.30
C ARG A 639 8.63 -11.49 8.60
N LEU A 640 9.21 -10.80 7.61
CA LEU A 640 10.58 -10.28 7.66
C LEU A 640 10.67 -8.80 8.01
N LEU A 641 9.64 -7.98 7.73
CA LEU A 641 9.71 -6.54 8.02
C LEU A 641 9.88 -6.23 9.52
N PRO A 642 9.20 -6.90 10.47
CA PRO A 642 9.45 -6.69 11.89
C PRO A 642 10.90 -7.00 12.27
N VAL A 643 11.46 -8.09 11.71
CA VAL A 643 12.85 -8.50 11.94
C VAL A 643 13.83 -7.47 11.38
N ALA A 644 13.58 -7.00 10.15
CA ALA A 644 14.38 -5.97 9.50
C ALA A 644 14.32 -4.63 10.25
N HIS A 645 13.16 -4.29 10.82
CA HIS A 645 13.00 -3.10 11.65
C HIS A 645 13.78 -3.23 12.96
N ASP A 646 13.72 -4.36 13.66
CA ASP A 646 14.52 -4.59 14.86
C ASP A 646 16.02 -4.57 14.58
N ASP A 647 16.44 -5.13 13.45
CA ASP A 647 17.83 -5.12 13.02
C ASP A 647 18.34 -3.70 12.69
N ALA A 648 17.52 -2.91 11.99
CA ALA A 648 17.79 -1.50 11.73
C ALA A 648 17.89 -0.70 13.03
N ARG A 649 16.99 -0.94 13.98
CA ARG A 649 17.00 -0.28 15.29
C ARG A 649 18.27 -0.60 16.06
N LEU A 650 18.68 -1.86 16.05
CA LEU A 650 19.91 -2.30 16.69
C LEU A 650 21.13 -1.58 16.13
N LEU A 651 21.22 -1.47 14.80
CA LEU A 651 22.29 -0.73 14.14
C LEU A 651 22.29 0.76 14.56
N MET A 652 21.10 1.39 14.55
CA MET A 652 20.95 2.82 14.82
C MET A 652 21.18 3.21 16.29
N GLU A 653 20.68 2.42 17.24
CA GLU A 653 20.69 2.78 18.67
C GLU A 653 21.91 2.22 19.41
N ARG A 654 22.38 1.02 19.06
CA ARG A 654 23.45 0.32 19.79
C ARG A 654 24.78 0.34 19.07
N ASP A 655 24.79 0.11 17.76
CA ASP A 655 26.02 -0.09 17.00
C ASP A 655 26.60 1.23 16.42
N GLY A 656 26.14 2.40 16.92
CA GLY A 656 26.67 3.71 16.52
C GLY A 656 26.12 4.23 15.18
N GLY A 657 25.02 3.68 14.69
CA GLY A 657 24.35 4.11 13.47
C GLY A 657 25.14 3.77 12.21
N LEU A 658 25.28 4.74 11.31
CA LEU A 658 26.01 4.56 10.06
C LEU A 658 27.52 4.73 10.24
N THR A 659 28.07 4.50 11.43
CA THR A 659 29.52 4.54 11.70
C THR A 659 30.04 3.13 12.00
N GLY A 660 31.34 2.90 11.81
CA GLY A 660 31.94 1.57 11.96
C GLY A 660 31.67 0.62 10.78
N ALA A 661 32.20 -0.60 10.85
CA ALA A 661 32.21 -1.55 9.74
C ALA A 661 30.80 -1.92 9.23
N ARG A 662 29.88 -2.25 10.15
CA ARG A 662 28.48 -2.57 9.81
C ARG A 662 27.71 -1.34 9.31
N GLY A 663 27.95 -0.18 9.89
CA GLY A 663 27.36 1.08 9.44
C GLY A 663 27.79 1.48 8.03
N GLU A 664 29.06 1.24 7.67
CA GLU A 664 29.58 1.43 6.30
C GLU A 664 28.95 0.44 5.32
N ALA A 665 28.78 -0.83 5.71
CA ALA A 665 28.06 -1.82 4.90
C ALA A 665 26.58 -1.43 4.69
N ALA A 666 25.90 -0.93 5.73
CA ALA A 666 24.54 -0.45 5.63
C ALA A 666 24.39 0.79 4.72
N ARG A 667 25.42 1.65 4.63
CA ARG A 667 25.44 2.74 3.63
C ARG A 667 25.44 2.19 2.21
N LEU A 668 26.19 1.12 1.94
CA LEU A 668 26.19 0.46 0.63
C LEU A 668 24.79 -0.09 0.30
N LEU A 669 24.13 -0.73 1.27
CA LEU A 669 22.76 -1.21 1.14
C LEU A 669 21.77 -0.08 0.78
N LEU A 670 21.82 1.04 1.50
CA LEU A 670 20.96 2.21 1.23
C LEU A 670 21.17 2.77 -0.17
N TYR A 671 22.43 2.83 -0.65
CA TYR A 671 22.74 3.23 -2.01
C TYR A 671 22.22 2.21 -3.04
N LEU A 672 22.42 0.91 -2.80
CA LEU A 672 21.99 -0.17 -3.71
C LEU A 672 20.49 -0.08 -4.03
N PHE A 673 19.68 0.15 -2.99
CA PHE A 673 18.22 0.30 -3.07
C PHE A 673 17.73 1.74 -3.32
N GLU A 674 18.63 2.70 -3.56
CA GLU A 674 18.29 4.12 -3.85
C GLU A 674 17.46 4.78 -2.76
N ARG A 675 17.70 4.38 -1.51
CA ARG A 675 17.11 4.97 -0.30
C ARG A 675 18.08 5.97 0.35
N ASP A 676 19.02 6.52 -0.42
CA ASP A 676 20.08 7.42 0.07
C ASP A 676 19.60 8.84 0.37
N TRP A 677 18.35 9.19 0.08
CA TRP A 677 17.74 10.46 0.54
C TRP A 677 17.84 10.59 2.08
N GLY A 678 17.70 9.49 2.83
CA GLY A 678 17.95 9.46 4.28
C GLY A 678 19.41 9.78 4.65
N VAL A 679 20.37 9.42 3.78
CA VAL A 679 21.80 9.73 3.95
C VAL A 679 22.12 11.17 3.53
N GLN A 680 21.43 11.71 2.53
CA GLN A 680 21.58 13.11 2.09
C GLN A 680 21.06 14.09 3.15
N LEU A 681 20.00 13.73 3.88
CA LEU A 681 19.47 14.51 5.01
C LEU A 681 20.45 14.61 6.19
N LEU A 682 21.35 13.64 6.37
CA LEU A 682 22.42 13.71 7.38
C LEU A 682 23.60 14.60 6.97
N ARG A 683 23.79 14.85 5.66
CA ARG A 683 24.88 15.69 5.15
C ARG A 683 24.49 17.16 4.96
N GLY A 684 23.19 17.46 4.95
CA GLY A 684 22.64 18.80 4.78
C GLY A 684 22.38 19.56 6.09
N GLY A 685 22.79 19.01 7.24
CA GLY A 685 22.71 19.63 8.56
C GLY A 685 23.97 20.39 8.94
#